data_AF-A0A1S1JLK7-F1
#
_entry.id   AF-A0A1S1JLK7-F1
#
_cell.length_a   1.000
_cell.length_b   1.000
_cell.length_c   1.000
_cell.angle_alpha   90.00
_cell.angle_beta   90.00
_cell.angle_gamma   90.00
#
_symmetry.space_group_name_H-M   'P 1'
#
loop_
_entity.id
_entity.type
_entity.pdbx_description
1 polymer ?
#
loop_
_entity_poly.entity_id
_entity_poly.type
_entity_poly.pdbx_seq_one_letter_code
_entity_poly.pdbx_strand_id
1 'polypeptide(L)'
;MCVSLSEFAGSARQCRRCVMTDAKRADASARRQENRVTVRTVTHNVRSQMSNASAAAVASLAPSSLSNLLVSLEAVSPGISSELLRSQSGALRRVPGMHNDVFSEVRENSNEASSKINGGKSDPMVVTKIQLASALCERDLVADGAIVDPLDAAAELERIETRIDAIASGAMSAPAPGTTFDQLPERTQKFYARHTLDEIGALTTVSQRMSDKLFEDVTEQAQVAAAPRPASDLVKRLNDEQDRPLTVADLIDGARRHHIDSTAGIQMASGATLVAGTGGGTAVLVDGVRLPVDPDARVADVLARIPDVDFEHFTRVPAGANASGLNTAVQSMLVGKSPRAQSMRLAARRRILERTFYGDTPMGYTADASGSAQLLAGKARAHTAAALASRPHSSRHGVDTEAQTTRIEGFDLSRHLRFARAARKEFLQTKVPPELLTDRAAQATLKRYAGSVSKDNRDAAARAGFQIRHRSNTLDADYPGAREKLVVDWDAVTPVHTAPPGKALCPEHADVRADGVAMVAAANQIARHGRNPELAGAQALLAEAKLASAFEVHRAVAGRDHEPRVLTSTQVVPSVYRGREAEFIADVFPTGGAFTTKGYTLTRRDGNVRGGAGRVRVRYLTGDAMPVTNADIIDTRTTFRVISAEVTVDGTVEVRAVDDQLAAQLSRSTP
;
A
#
# COMPACT_ATOMS: atom_id res chain seq x y z
N MET A 1 -43.39 -0.02 -19.38
CA MET A 1 -41.94 -0.19 -19.17
C MET A 1 -41.64 -0.07 -17.69
N CYS A 2 -41.07 -1.09 -17.06
CA CYS A 2 -40.58 -1.01 -15.68
C CYS A 2 -39.19 -0.40 -15.72
N VAL A 3 -39.06 0.84 -15.28
CA VAL A 3 -37.79 1.58 -15.24
C VAL A 3 -37.30 1.62 -13.78
N SER A 4 -35.99 1.54 -13.57
CA SER A 4 -35.39 1.63 -12.23
C SER A 4 -35.65 3.01 -11.63
N LEU A 5 -35.93 3.06 -10.32
CA LEU A 5 -36.28 4.29 -9.58
C LEU A 5 -35.18 5.36 -9.58
N SER A 6 -33.96 5.02 -10.02
CA SER A 6 -32.81 5.93 -10.07
C SER A 6 -32.97 7.08 -11.07
N GLU A 7 -33.92 7.01 -12.01
CA GLU A 7 -34.16 8.04 -13.02
C GLU A 7 -35.11 9.17 -12.56
N PHE A 8 -35.71 9.10 -11.36
CA PHE A 8 -36.79 10.03 -10.96
C PHE A 8 -36.63 10.65 -9.56
N ALA A 9 -35.41 10.94 -9.12
CA ALA A 9 -35.16 11.60 -7.83
C ALA A 9 -35.77 13.02 -7.69
N GLY A 10 -36.33 13.60 -8.76
CA GLY A 10 -36.92 14.95 -8.77
C GLY A 10 -38.44 15.05 -8.99
N SER A 11 -39.20 13.96 -9.08
CA SER A 11 -40.65 14.03 -9.38
C SER A 11 -41.53 13.50 -8.25
N ALA A 12 -42.58 14.27 -7.89
CA ALA A 12 -43.57 13.91 -6.86
C ALA A 12 -44.58 12.82 -7.30
N ARG A 13 -44.24 11.97 -8.28
CA ARG A 13 -45.10 10.87 -8.73
C ARG A 13 -44.89 9.64 -7.85
N GLN A 14 -45.91 9.27 -7.09
CA GLN A 14 -45.96 8.00 -6.35
C GLN A 14 -45.82 6.81 -7.32
N CYS A 15 -44.68 6.12 -7.29
CA CYS A 15 -44.48 4.89 -8.04
C CYS A 15 -45.38 3.79 -7.46
N ARG A 16 -46.48 3.44 -8.14
CA ARG A 16 -47.27 2.25 -7.82
C ARG A 16 -46.37 1.02 -7.91
N ARG A 17 -46.23 0.28 -6.80
CA ARG A 17 -45.52 -1.01 -6.73
C ARG A 17 -45.94 -1.89 -7.90
N CYS A 18 -44.96 -2.45 -8.63
CA CYS A 18 -45.27 -3.47 -9.64
C CYS A 18 -45.97 -4.65 -8.96
N VAL A 19 -47.18 -4.99 -9.38
CA VAL A 19 -47.92 -6.14 -8.86
C VAL A 19 -47.15 -7.42 -9.22
N MET A 20 -46.90 -8.27 -8.22
CA MET A 20 -46.26 -9.58 -8.39
C MET A 20 -47.24 -10.55 -9.05
N THR A 21 -47.25 -10.56 -10.39
CA THR A 21 -47.99 -11.51 -11.23
C THR A 21 -47.47 -12.94 -11.06
N ASP A 22 -48.32 -13.94 -11.28
CA ASP A 22 -47.94 -15.36 -11.13
C ASP A 22 -46.77 -15.77 -12.05
N ALA A 23 -46.69 -15.20 -13.26
CA ALA A 23 -45.54 -15.38 -14.16
C ALA A 23 -44.20 -14.95 -13.51
N LYS A 24 -44.17 -13.79 -12.84
CA LYS A 24 -42.98 -13.31 -12.11
C LYS A 24 -42.63 -14.20 -10.91
N ARG A 25 -43.63 -14.84 -10.27
CA ARG A 25 -43.38 -15.82 -9.20
C ARG A 25 -42.83 -17.14 -9.74
N ALA A 26 -43.32 -17.60 -10.89
CA ALA A 26 -42.81 -18.77 -11.59
C ALA A 26 -41.35 -18.55 -12.03
N ASP A 27 -41.05 -17.42 -12.67
CA ASP A 27 -39.68 -17.03 -13.07
C ASP A 27 -38.73 -16.94 -11.87
N ALA A 28 -39.17 -16.35 -10.76
CA ALA A 28 -38.37 -16.27 -9.54
C ALA A 28 -38.09 -17.65 -8.95
N SER A 29 -39.06 -18.57 -8.99
CA SER A 29 -38.89 -19.95 -8.54
C SER A 29 -37.95 -20.75 -9.44
N ALA A 30 -38.08 -20.63 -10.76
CA ALA A 30 -37.18 -21.24 -11.72
C ALA A 30 -35.73 -20.76 -11.54
N ARG A 31 -35.52 -19.45 -11.38
CA ARG A 31 -34.20 -18.88 -11.07
C ARG A 31 -33.61 -19.40 -9.76
N ARG A 32 -34.42 -19.55 -8.71
CA ARG A 32 -33.95 -20.12 -7.43
C ARG A 32 -33.53 -21.58 -7.59
N GLN A 33 -34.25 -22.35 -8.40
CA GLN A 33 -33.91 -23.74 -8.69
C GLN A 33 -32.61 -23.84 -9.50
N GLU A 34 -32.46 -23.04 -10.55
CA GLU A 34 -31.23 -22.96 -11.36
C GLU A 34 -30.01 -22.57 -10.50
N ASN A 35 -30.19 -21.60 -9.61
CA ASN A 35 -29.14 -21.15 -8.69
C ASN A 35 -28.69 -22.28 -7.74
N ARG A 36 -29.64 -23.04 -7.17
CA ARG A 36 -29.31 -24.19 -6.30
C ARG A 36 -28.59 -25.30 -7.06
N VAL A 37 -29.01 -25.58 -8.29
CA VAL A 37 -28.35 -26.58 -9.15
C VAL A 37 -26.92 -26.14 -9.49
N THR A 38 -26.71 -24.85 -9.75
CA THR A 38 -25.37 -24.30 -10.03
C THR A 38 -24.46 -24.44 -8.82
N VAL A 39 -24.91 -24.07 -7.61
CA VAL A 39 -24.12 -24.28 -6.39
C VAL A 39 -23.79 -25.76 -6.20
N ARG A 40 -24.75 -26.68 -6.37
CA ARG A 40 -24.48 -28.13 -6.29
C ARG A 40 -23.46 -28.61 -7.31
N THR A 41 -23.50 -28.07 -8.53
CA THR A 41 -22.53 -28.40 -9.59
C THR A 41 -21.14 -27.95 -9.18
N VAL A 42 -20.98 -26.68 -8.76
CA VAL A 42 -19.69 -26.17 -8.28
C VAL A 42 -19.20 -26.95 -7.07
N THR A 43 -20.05 -27.19 -6.07
CA THR A 43 -19.69 -28.02 -4.90
C THR A 43 -19.22 -29.42 -5.29
N HIS A 44 -19.87 -30.06 -6.27
CA HIS A 44 -19.48 -31.38 -6.76
C HIS A 44 -18.11 -31.33 -7.46
N ASN A 45 -17.90 -30.34 -8.33
CA ASN A 45 -16.65 -30.20 -9.07
C ASN A 45 -15.49 -29.85 -8.13
N VAL A 46 -15.70 -28.93 -7.18
CA VAL A 46 -14.74 -28.64 -6.09
C VAL A 46 -14.42 -29.91 -5.31
N ARG A 47 -15.41 -30.75 -4.99
CA ARG A 47 -15.13 -32.03 -4.30
C ARG A 47 -14.28 -32.99 -5.13
N SER A 48 -14.45 -33.00 -6.46
CA SER A 48 -13.71 -33.89 -7.35
C SER A 48 -12.29 -33.40 -7.66
N GLN A 49 -12.08 -32.08 -7.65
CA GLN A 49 -10.83 -31.44 -8.05
C GLN A 49 -10.01 -30.93 -6.86
N MET A 50 -10.63 -30.79 -5.68
CA MET A 50 -10.04 -30.20 -4.47
C MET A 50 -10.49 -31.02 -3.24
N SER A 51 -10.39 -30.46 -2.03
CA SER A 51 -10.73 -31.16 -0.80
C SER A 51 -12.24 -31.16 -0.47
N ASN A 52 -12.63 -32.13 0.37
CA ASN A 52 -13.97 -32.17 0.98
C ASN A 52 -14.26 -30.93 1.84
N ALA A 53 -13.23 -30.33 2.46
CA ALA A 53 -13.37 -29.13 3.27
C ALA A 53 -13.73 -27.92 2.40
N SER A 54 -13.04 -27.76 1.27
CA SER A 54 -13.35 -26.76 0.24
C SER A 54 -14.78 -26.94 -0.27
N ALA A 55 -15.17 -28.15 -0.64
CA ALA A 55 -16.52 -28.44 -1.10
C ALA A 55 -17.60 -28.11 -0.04
N ALA A 56 -17.35 -28.44 1.23
CA ALA A 56 -18.26 -28.11 2.33
C ALA A 56 -18.39 -26.60 2.55
N ALA A 57 -17.28 -25.86 2.47
CA ALA A 57 -17.27 -24.40 2.57
C ALA A 57 -18.08 -23.76 1.43
N VAL A 58 -17.88 -24.22 0.18
CA VAL A 58 -18.65 -23.75 -0.98
C VAL A 58 -20.14 -24.07 -0.86
N ALA A 59 -20.49 -25.27 -0.37
CA ALA A 59 -21.88 -25.65 -0.16
C ALA A 59 -22.61 -24.76 0.85
N SER A 60 -21.88 -24.15 1.78
CA SER A 60 -22.42 -23.25 2.80
C SER A 60 -22.71 -21.82 2.28
N LEU A 61 -22.25 -21.50 1.07
CA LEU A 61 -22.43 -20.18 0.46
C LEU A 61 -23.86 -20.00 -0.05
N ALA A 62 -24.36 -18.77 0.09
CA ALA A 62 -25.56 -18.35 -0.64
C ALA A 62 -25.24 -18.34 -2.15
N PRO A 63 -26.20 -18.71 -3.04
CA PRO A 63 -25.93 -18.72 -4.47
C PRO A 63 -25.44 -17.38 -5.02
N SER A 64 -25.95 -16.26 -4.47
CA SER A 64 -25.52 -14.90 -4.82
C SER A 64 -24.07 -14.58 -4.48
N SER A 65 -23.40 -15.39 -3.68
CA SER A 65 -22.00 -15.20 -3.26
C SER A 65 -21.01 -16.02 -4.10
N LEU A 66 -21.51 -16.87 -5.00
CA LEU A 66 -20.69 -17.76 -5.82
C LEU A 66 -19.81 -17.00 -6.82
N SER A 67 -20.29 -15.85 -7.32
CA SER A 67 -19.51 -14.99 -8.23
C SER A 67 -18.21 -14.52 -7.60
N ASN A 68 -18.24 -14.09 -6.34
CA ASN A 68 -17.07 -13.59 -5.62
C ASN A 68 -16.04 -14.69 -5.40
N LEU A 69 -16.49 -15.91 -5.05
CA LEU A 69 -15.61 -17.07 -4.94
C LEU A 69 -14.93 -17.38 -6.27
N LEU A 70 -15.68 -17.44 -7.37
CA LEU A 70 -15.11 -17.76 -8.68
C LEU A 70 -14.09 -16.70 -9.13
N VAL A 71 -14.37 -15.42 -8.86
CA VAL A 71 -13.41 -14.31 -9.10
C VAL A 71 -12.12 -14.51 -8.31
N SER A 72 -12.20 -14.85 -7.01
CA SER A 72 -10.99 -15.09 -6.21
C SER A 72 -10.17 -16.28 -6.73
N LEU A 73 -10.82 -17.37 -7.15
CA LEU A 73 -10.10 -18.54 -7.64
C LEU A 73 -9.45 -18.32 -9.00
N GLU A 74 -10.10 -17.54 -9.87
CA GLU A 74 -9.55 -17.17 -11.17
C GLU A 74 -8.26 -16.36 -11.07
N ALA A 75 -8.08 -15.60 -9.98
CA ALA A 75 -6.85 -14.86 -9.71
C ALA A 75 -5.66 -15.78 -9.37
N VAL A 76 -5.93 -16.99 -8.87
CA VAL A 76 -4.90 -17.98 -8.51
C VAL A 76 -4.67 -18.98 -9.64
N SER A 77 -5.74 -19.47 -10.27
CA SER A 77 -5.68 -20.42 -11.37
C SER A 77 -6.58 -19.96 -12.52
N PRO A 78 -6.04 -19.24 -13.52
CA PRO A 78 -6.82 -18.82 -14.68
C PRO A 78 -7.51 -20.00 -15.39
N GLY A 79 -8.79 -19.87 -15.72
CA GLY A 79 -9.62 -20.90 -16.33
C GLY A 79 -10.43 -21.76 -15.36
N ILE A 80 -10.09 -21.77 -14.06
CA ILE A 80 -10.72 -22.64 -13.05
C ILE A 80 -12.23 -22.41 -12.92
N SER A 81 -12.70 -21.17 -13.10
CA SER A 81 -14.13 -20.87 -13.05
C SER A 81 -14.94 -21.66 -14.07
N SER A 82 -14.38 -21.85 -15.27
CA SER A 82 -15.04 -22.58 -16.34
C SER A 82 -15.11 -24.08 -16.05
N GLU A 83 -14.11 -24.62 -15.36
CA GLU A 83 -14.09 -26.02 -14.93
C GLU A 83 -15.10 -26.26 -13.82
N LEU A 84 -15.11 -25.39 -12.82
CA LEU A 84 -16.05 -25.46 -11.70
C LEU A 84 -17.51 -25.29 -12.12
N LEU A 85 -17.80 -24.46 -13.13
CA LEU A 85 -19.16 -24.26 -13.64
C LEU A 85 -19.63 -25.33 -14.64
N ARG A 86 -18.74 -26.23 -15.07
CA ARG A 86 -19.06 -27.23 -16.09
C ARG A 86 -20.00 -28.29 -15.51
N SER A 87 -21.17 -28.45 -16.12
CA SER A 87 -22.07 -29.55 -15.77
C SER A 87 -21.51 -30.89 -16.26
N GLN A 88 -22.06 -32.00 -15.74
CA GLN A 88 -21.77 -33.35 -16.25
C GLN A 88 -22.07 -33.52 -17.74
N SER A 89 -22.95 -32.69 -18.32
CA SER A 89 -23.25 -32.68 -19.76
C SER A 89 -22.27 -31.82 -20.58
N GLY A 90 -21.22 -31.28 -19.96
CA GLY A 90 -20.26 -30.37 -20.59
C GLY A 90 -20.74 -28.93 -20.78
N ALA A 91 -21.98 -28.62 -20.41
CA ALA A 91 -22.55 -27.28 -20.54
C ALA A 91 -22.11 -26.38 -19.37
N LEU A 92 -21.73 -25.14 -19.67
CA LEU A 92 -21.37 -24.18 -18.65
C LEU A 92 -22.62 -23.60 -17.98
N ARG A 93 -22.68 -23.71 -16.66
CA ARG A 93 -23.77 -23.13 -15.85
C ARG A 93 -23.61 -21.61 -15.76
N ARG A 94 -24.73 -20.90 -15.72
CA ARG A 94 -24.76 -19.46 -15.46
C ARG A 94 -24.44 -19.18 -13.99
N VAL A 95 -23.54 -18.22 -13.73
CA VAL A 95 -23.25 -17.77 -12.37
C VAL A 95 -24.49 -17.09 -11.76
N PRO A 96 -24.98 -17.54 -10.59
CA PRO A 96 -26.09 -16.90 -9.91
C PRO A 96 -25.74 -15.49 -9.42
N GLY A 97 -26.68 -14.55 -9.60
CA GLY A 97 -26.55 -13.18 -9.10
C GLY A 97 -25.90 -12.24 -10.11
N MET A 98 -26.71 -11.55 -10.90
CA MET A 98 -26.29 -10.23 -11.40
C MET A 98 -26.37 -9.26 -10.21
N HIS A 99 -25.28 -8.54 -9.95
CA HIS A 99 -25.20 -7.43 -9.00
C HIS A 99 -25.34 -7.81 -7.52
N ASN A 100 -24.24 -8.26 -6.91
CA ASN A 100 -23.98 -8.04 -5.50
C ASN A 100 -22.47 -7.98 -5.26
N ASP A 101 -21.82 -6.98 -5.86
CA ASP A 101 -20.45 -6.62 -5.51
C ASP A 101 -20.38 -6.40 -4.00
N VAL A 102 -19.67 -7.27 -3.31
CA VAL A 102 -19.26 -7.03 -1.91
C VAL A 102 -18.35 -5.77 -1.84
N PHE A 103 -17.79 -5.35 -2.98
CA PHE A 103 -16.91 -4.19 -3.14
C PHE A 103 -17.59 -2.93 -3.71
N SER A 104 -18.88 -2.96 -4.06
CA SER A 104 -19.59 -1.76 -4.55
C SER A 104 -20.10 -0.94 -3.38
N GLU A 105 -19.63 0.29 -3.25
CA GLU A 105 -20.04 1.25 -2.21
C GLU A 105 -21.48 1.77 -2.39
N VAL A 106 -22.11 1.56 -3.55
CA VAL A 106 -23.47 2.03 -3.83
C VAL A 106 -24.48 1.09 -3.18
N ARG A 107 -24.98 1.58 -2.05
CA ARG A 107 -25.97 0.95 -1.18
C ARG A 107 -27.36 1.24 -1.71
N GLU A 108 -28.01 0.27 -2.35
CA GLU A 108 -29.42 0.43 -2.68
C GLU A 108 -30.28 0.06 -1.46
N ASN A 109 -30.53 1.06 -0.61
CA ASN A 109 -31.41 0.97 0.57
C ASN A 109 -32.84 1.42 0.26
N SER A 110 -33.20 1.50 -1.03
CA SER A 110 -34.43 2.15 -1.50
C SER A 110 -35.72 1.40 -1.09
N ASN A 111 -35.64 0.10 -0.77
CA ASN A 111 -36.78 -0.67 -0.27
C ASN A 111 -36.38 -1.97 0.48
N GLU A 112 -37.34 -2.56 1.18
CA GLU A 112 -37.19 -3.78 2.01
C GLU A 112 -36.86 -5.06 1.21
N ALA A 113 -37.19 -5.10 -0.09
CA ALA A 113 -36.80 -6.20 -0.97
C ALA A 113 -35.31 -6.09 -1.38
N SER A 114 -34.85 -4.86 -1.63
CA SER A 114 -33.45 -4.55 -1.91
C SER A 114 -32.60 -4.74 -0.65
N SER A 115 -33.10 -4.40 0.54
CA SER A 115 -32.41 -4.71 1.79
C SER A 115 -32.36 -6.22 2.09
N LYS A 116 -33.35 -7.02 1.67
CA LYS A 116 -33.30 -8.50 1.76
C LYS A 116 -32.35 -9.13 0.73
N ILE A 117 -32.22 -8.55 -0.47
CA ILE A 117 -31.29 -9.00 -1.52
C ILE A 117 -29.85 -8.55 -1.20
N ASN A 118 -29.68 -7.35 -0.64
CA ASN A 118 -28.41 -6.79 -0.18
C ASN A 118 -28.07 -7.19 1.26
N GLY A 119 -28.97 -7.86 1.99
CA GLY A 119 -28.82 -8.12 3.44
C GLY A 119 -27.65 -9.03 3.78
N GLY A 120 -27.20 -9.85 2.83
CA GLY A 120 -25.96 -10.63 2.95
C GLY A 120 -24.68 -9.80 2.76
N LYS A 121 -24.74 -8.59 2.19
CA LYS A 121 -23.58 -7.68 2.09
C LYS A 121 -23.23 -7.03 3.42
N SER A 122 -24.22 -6.85 4.29
CA SER A 122 -24.05 -6.30 5.64
C SER A 122 -23.79 -7.36 6.70
N ASP A 123 -23.92 -8.65 6.36
CA ASP A 123 -23.71 -9.74 7.31
C ASP A 123 -22.21 -10.11 7.32
N PRO A 124 -21.46 -9.75 8.38
CA PRO A 124 -20.04 -10.09 8.48
C PRO A 124 -19.83 -11.61 8.39
N MET A 125 -20.83 -12.42 8.79
CA MET A 125 -20.75 -13.87 8.69
C MET A 125 -20.76 -14.35 7.23
N VAL A 126 -21.49 -13.68 6.33
CA VAL A 126 -21.54 -14.05 4.91
C VAL A 126 -20.21 -13.74 4.23
N VAL A 127 -19.63 -12.56 4.50
CA VAL A 127 -18.31 -12.19 3.96
C VAL A 127 -17.23 -13.15 4.46
N THR A 128 -17.25 -13.46 5.74
CA THR A 128 -16.31 -14.41 6.37
C THR A 128 -16.40 -15.80 5.76
N LYS A 129 -17.61 -16.29 5.45
CA LYS A 129 -17.81 -17.59 4.77
C LYS A 129 -17.24 -17.61 3.35
N ILE A 130 -17.36 -16.51 2.60
CA ILE A 130 -16.78 -16.40 1.26
C ILE A 130 -15.26 -16.43 1.33
N GLN A 131 -14.67 -15.64 2.23
CA GLN A 131 -13.23 -15.60 2.44
C GLN A 131 -12.69 -16.97 2.86
N LEU A 132 -13.41 -17.69 3.72
CA LEU A 132 -13.03 -19.05 4.14
C LEU A 132 -13.14 -20.06 3.00
N ALA A 133 -14.15 -19.96 2.14
CA ALA A 133 -14.28 -20.84 0.98
C ALA A 133 -13.18 -20.58 -0.06
N SER A 134 -12.83 -19.30 -0.30
CA SER A 134 -11.75 -18.86 -1.20
C SER A 134 -10.39 -19.35 -0.69
N ALA A 135 -9.93 -18.84 0.46
CA ALA A 135 -9.52 -19.68 1.58
C ALA A 135 -8.93 -21.06 1.25
N LEU A 136 -9.80 -22.03 1.49
CA LEU A 136 -9.53 -23.45 1.39
C LEU A 136 -9.35 -23.91 -0.06
N CYS A 137 -10.09 -23.35 -1.02
CA CYS A 137 -9.95 -23.71 -2.42
C CYS A 137 -8.59 -23.25 -3.00
N GLU A 138 -8.14 -22.04 -2.66
CA GLU A 138 -6.82 -21.52 -3.05
C GLU A 138 -5.69 -22.37 -2.47
N ARG A 139 -5.81 -22.78 -1.20
CA ARG A 139 -4.84 -23.70 -0.57
C ARG A 139 -4.71 -25.00 -1.35
N ASP A 140 -5.85 -25.60 -1.69
CA ASP A 140 -5.86 -26.89 -2.41
C ASP A 140 -5.26 -26.71 -3.81
N LEU A 141 -5.59 -25.63 -4.54
CA LEU A 141 -5.01 -25.32 -5.85
C LEU A 141 -3.49 -25.13 -5.79
N VAL A 142 -2.98 -24.39 -4.81
CA VAL A 142 -1.53 -24.17 -4.67
C VAL A 142 -0.83 -25.48 -4.29
N ALA A 143 -1.42 -26.28 -3.39
CA ALA A 143 -0.89 -27.59 -3.03
C ALA A 143 -0.85 -28.56 -4.22
N ASP A 144 -1.79 -28.45 -5.16
CA ASP A 144 -1.87 -29.24 -6.38
C ASP A 144 -1.01 -28.68 -7.53
N GLY A 145 -0.23 -27.62 -7.30
CA GLY A 145 0.77 -27.10 -8.24
C GLY A 145 0.32 -25.93 -9.11
N ALA A 146 -0.68 -25.15 -8.69
CA ALA A 146 -1.04 -23.90 -9.38
C ALA A 146 0.13 -22.89 -9.44
N ILE A 147 1.08 -22.97 -8.50
CA ILE A 147 2.34 -22.23 -8.49
C ILE A 147 3.48 -23.22 -8.73
N VAL A 148 4.27 -22.98 -9.79
CA VAL A 148 5.33 -23.90 -10.23
C VAL A 148 6.59 -23.80 -9.35
N ASP A 149 6.94 -22.60 -8.88
CA ASP A 149 8.09 -22.41 -8.00
C ASP A 149 7.75 -22.90 -6.58
N PRO A 150 8.49 -23.88 -6.02
CA PRO A 150 8.21 -24.43 -4.71
C PRO A 150 8.39 -23.42 -3.56
N LEU A 151 9.27 -22.42 -3.70
CA LEU A 151 9.47 -21.39 -2.68
C LEU A 151 8.29 -20.41 -2.66
N ASP A 152 7.83 -19.99 -3.84
CA ASP A 152 6.65 -19.14 -3.96
C ASP A 152 5.38 -19.86 -3.52
N ALA A 153 5.25 -21.16 -3.84
CA ALA A 153 4.13 -21.98 -3.39
C ALA A 153 4.11 -22.12 -1.87
N ALA A 154 5.25 -22.40 -1.24
CA ALA A 154 5.35 -22.50 0.22
C ALA A 154 4.99 -21.18 0.91
N ALA A 155 5.55 -20.06 0.42
CA ALA A 155 5.23 -18.74 0.95
C ALA A 155 3.74 -18.41 0.79
N GLU A 156 3.13 -18.80 -0.34
CA GLU A 156 1.70 -18.57 -0.54
C GLU A 156 0.81 -19.44 0.35
N LEU A 157 1.19 -20.70 0.59
CA LEU A 157 0.50 -21.58 1.53
C LEU A 157 0.52 -21.03 2.95
N GLU A 158 1.68 -20.56 3.46
CA GLU A 158 1.78 -19.94 4.78
C GLU A 158 0.83 -18.74 4.94
N ARG A 159 0.71 -17.91 3.89
CA ARG A 159 -0.23 -16.78 3.87
C ARG A 159 -1.67 -17.24 3.90
N ILE A 160 -2.01 -18.24 3.09
CA ILE A 160 -3.37 -18.78 3.03
C ILE A 160 -3.76 -19.42 4.36
N GLU A 161 -2.85 -20.16 4.99
CA GLU A 161 -3.06 -20.76 6.31
C GLU A 161 -3.24 -19.70 7.40
N THR A 162 -2.41 -18.65 7.39
CA THR A 162 -2.58 -17.50 8.29
C THR A 162 -3.94 -16.83 8.10
N ARG A 163 -4.40 -16.68 6.86
CA ARG A 163 -5.73 -16.12 6.57
C ARG A 163 -6.85 -17.03 7.08
N ILE A 164 -6.73 -18.35 6.94
CA ILE A 164 -7.69 -19.31 7.48
C ILE A 164 -7.78 -19.21 9.01
N ASP A 165 -6.64 -19.13 9.71
CA ASP A 165 -6.64 -18.97 11.17
C ASP A 165 -7.17 -17.59 11.58
N ALA A 166 -6.82 -16.53 10.85
CA ALA A 166 -7.34 -15.18 11.12
C ALA A 166 -8.87 -15.15 11.03
N ILE A 167 -9.46 -15.84 10.05
CA ILE A 167 -10.91 -16.00 9.93
C ILE A 167 -11.47 -16.79 11.11
N ALA A 168 -10.90 -17.95 11.43
CA ALA A 168 -11.37 -18.82 12.51
C ALA A 168 -11.27 -18.14 13.90
N SER A 169 -10.26 -17.28 14.07
CA SER A 169 -9.96 -16.54 15.29
C SER A 169 -10.62 -15.17 15.37
N GLY A 170 -11.35 -14.74 14.33
CA GLY A 170 -11.99 -13.42 14.25
C GLY A 170 -11.02 -12.25 14.09
N ALA A 171 -9.76 -12.53 13.72
CA ALA A 171 -8.69 -11.55 13.53
C ALA A 171 -8.64 -10.99 12.10
N MET A 172 -9.45 -11.47 11.17
CA MET A 172 -9.46 -11.01 9.77
C MET A 172 -9.78 -9.51 9.62
N SER A 173 -10.60 -8.97 10.53
CA SER A 173 -10.91 -7.54 10.57
C SER A 173 -10.16 -6.88 11.71
N ALA A 174 -9.41 -5.80 11.41
CA ALA A 174 -8.71 -5.04 12.44
C ALA A 174 -9.69 -4.49 13.49
N PRO A 175 -9.46 -4.72 14.80
CA PRO A 175 -10.28 -4.18 15.87
C PRO A 175 -10.40 -2.66 15.82
N ALA A 176 -11.52 -2.13 16.31
CA ALA A 176 -11.81 -0.69 16.30
C ALA A 176 -10.69 0.15 16.94
N PRO A 177 -10.50 1.40 16.49
CA PRO A 177 -9.50 2.28 17.10
C PRO A 177 -9.80 2.49 18.59
N GLY A 178 -8.77 2.41 19.43
CA GLY A 178 -8.88 2.56 20.89
C GLY A 178 -8.98 1.24 21.66
N THR A 179 -9.25 0.11 20.98
CA THR A 179 -9.25 -1.21 21.62
C THR A 179 -7.85 -1.60 22.10
N THR A 180 -7.73 -2.07 23.33
CA THR A 180 -6.49 -2.63 23.88
C THR A 180 -6.40 -4.14 23.64
N PHE A 181 -5.20 -4.72 23.72
CA PHE A 181 -5.00 -6.15 23.44
C PHE A 181 -5.84 -7.03 24.38
N ASP A 182 -5.87 -6.71 25.67
CA ASP A 182 -6.59 -7.46 26.70
C ASP A 182 -8.12 -7.44 26.51
N GLN A 183 -8.65 -6.50 25.72
CA GLN A 183 -10.07 -6.40 25.38
C GLN A 183 -10.48 -7.31 24.22
N LEU A 184 -9.51 -7.91 23.52
CA LEU A 184 -9.79 -8.80 22.40
C LEU A 184 -10.30 -10.15 22.89
N PRO A 185 -11.13 -10.86 22.10
CA PRO A 185 -11.48 -12.24 22.40
C PRO A 185 -10.24 -13.13 22.51
N GLU A 186 -10.26 -14.11 23.42
CA GLU A 186 -9.12 -14.99 23.70
C GLU A 186 -8.59 -15.69 22.43
N ARG A 187 -9.49 -16.09 21.52
CA ARG A 187 -9.11 -16.69 20.22
C ARG A 187 -8.29 -15.72 19.36
N THR A 188 -8.69 -14.45 19.32
CA THR A 188 -7.99 -13.39 18.59
C THR A 188 -6.64 -13.05 19.23
N GLN A 189 -6.55 -13.05 20.57
CA GLN A 189 -5.28 -12.89 21.27
C GLN A 189 -4.32 -14.05 20.94
N LYS A 190 -4.82 -15.30 20.98
CA LYS A 190 -4.06 -16.50 20.61
C LYS A 190 -3.58 -16.47 19.17
N PHE A 191 -4.37 -15.95 18.23
CA PHE A 191 -3.95 -15.73 16.85
C PHE A 191 -2.70 -14.84 16.79
N TYR A 192 -2.75 -13.64 17.38
CA TYR A 192 -1.61 -12.71 17.38
C TYR A 192 -0.39 -13.24 18.12
N ALA A 193 -0.57 -14.12 19.11
CA ALA A 193 0.52 -14.75 19.84
C ALA A 193 1.21 -15.89 19.06
N ARG A 194 0.51 -16.55 18.14
CA ARG A 194 1.03 -17.68 17.36
C ARG A 194 1.73 -17.26 16.07
N HIS A 195 1.30 -16.16 15.46
CA HIS A 195 1.77 -15.76 14.13
C HIS A 195 2.94 -14.76 14.14
N THR A 196 3.79 -14.88 13.12
CA THR A 196 4.91 -13.95 12.88
C THR A 196 4.41 -12.60 12.38
N LEU A 197 5.26 -11.55 12.43
CA LEU A 197 4.86 -10.24 11.89
C LEU A 197 4.71 -10.30 10.37
N ASP A 198 5.44 -11.17 9.68
CA ASP A 198 5.33 -11.34 8.22
C ASP A 198 4.01 -12.01 7.83
N GLU A 199 3.63 -13.06 8.54
CA GLU A 199 2.34 -13.73 8.37
C GLU A 199 1.18 -12.74 8.57
N ILE A 200 1.26 -11.94 9.63
CA ILE A 200 0.26 -10.89 9.91
C ILE A 200 0.32 -9.78 8.84
N GLY A 201 1.52 -9.46 8.35
CA GLY A 201 1.77 -8.57 7.23
C GLY A 201 1.09 -9.00 5.94
N ALA A 202 1.00 -10.30 5.72
CA ALA A 202 0.43 -10.85 4.51
C ALA A 202 -1.10 -10.78 4.47
N LEU A 203 -1.79 -10.60 5.60
CA LEU A 203 -3.26 -10.53 5.65
C LEU A 203 -3.84 -9.44 4.73
N THR A 204 -3.13 -8.32 4.55
CA THR A 204 -3.59 -7.22 3.68
C THR A 204 -3.17 -7.38 2.21
N THR A 205 -2.10 -8.12 1.92
CA THR A 205 -1.58 -8.32 0.56
C THR A 205 -2.53 -9.09 -0.37
N VAL A 206 -3.42 -9.90 0.20
CA VAL A 206 -4.39 -10.70 -0.55
C VAL A 206 -5.54 -9.85 -1.11
N SER A 207 -6.05 -8.90 -0.32
CA SER A 207 -7.05 -7.90 -0.77
C SER A 207 -6.50 -7.03 -1.89
N GLN A 208 -5.21 -6.71 -1.82
CA GLN A 208 -4.48 -5.98 -2.85
C GLN A 208 -4.39 -6.80 -4.15
N ARG A 209 -3.97 -8.07 -4.09
CA ARG A 209 -3.89 -8.95 -5.28
C ARG A 209 -5.22 -9.10 -6.01
N MET A 210 -6.32 -9.29 -5.27
CA MET A 210 -7.66 -9.37 -5.87
C MET A 210 -8.06 -8.04 -6.53
N SER A 211 -7.74 -6.92 -5.88
CA SER A 211 -8.01 -5.59 -6.42
C SER A 211 -7.16 -5.28 -7.65
N ASP A 212 -5.89 -5.69 -7.65
CA ASP A 212 -4.95 -5.53 -8.75
C ASP A 212 -5.40 -6.36 -9.96
N LYS A 213 -5.80 -7.62 -9.75
CA LYS A 213 -6.32 -8.47 -10.83
C LYS A 213 -7.59 -7.87 -11.47
N LEU A 214 -8.53 -7.40 -10.64
CA LEU A 214 -9.72 -6.70 -11.16
C LEU A 214 -9.35 -5.43 -11.93
N PHE A 215 -8.34 -4.69 -11.47
CA PHE A 215 -7.85 -3.50 -12.16
C PHE A 215 -7.18 -3.83 -13.49
N GLU A 216 -6.38 -4.90 -13.55
CA GLU A 216 -5.78 -5.40 -14.79
C GLU A 216 -6.85 -5.78 -15.81
N ASP A 217 -7.84 -6.58 -15.42
CA ASP A 217 -8.89 -7.02 -16.34
C ASP A 217 -9.78 -5.84 -16.79
N VAL A 218 -10.04 -4.86 -15.91
CA VAL A 218 -10.70 -3.59 -16.29
C VAL A 218 -9.84 -2.82 -17.28
N THR A 219 -8.52 -2.78 -17.10
CA THR A 219 -7.59 -2.11 -18.01
C THR A 219 -7.54 -2.82 -19.37
N GLU A 220 -7.56 -4.15 -19.40
CA GLU A 220 -7.62 -4.93 -20.63
C GLU A 220 -8.92 -4.65 -21.41
N GLN A 221 -10.07 -4.66 -20.73
CA GLN A 221 -11.36 -4.33 -21.36
C GLN A 221 -11.42 -2.87 -21.80
N ALA A 222 -10.88 -1.95 -21.01
CA ALA A 222 -10.74 -0.55 -21.38
C ALA A 222 -9.87 -0.39 -22.64
N GLN A 223 -8.85 -1.25 -22.81
CA GLN A 223 -8.01 -1.26 -24.01
C GLN A 223 -8.76 -1.80 -25.23
N VAL A 224 -9.67 -2.77 -25.06
CA VAL A 224 -10.59 -3.20 -26.12
C VAL A 224 -11.55 -2.07 -26.51
N ALA A 225 -11.99 -1.28 -25.54
CA ALA A 225 -12.90 -0.14 -25.74
C ALA A 225 -12.22 1.14 -26.25
N ALA A 226 -10.89 1.15 -26.36
CA ALA A 226 -10.14 2.30 -26.83
C ALA A 226 -10.32 2.49 -28.34
N ALA A 227 -10.72 3.70 -28.75
CA ALA A 227 -10.90 4.09 -30.14
C ALA A 227 -10.18 5.43 -30.43
N PRO A 228 -9.74 5.69 -31.68
CA PRO A 228 -9.18 7.00 -32.05
C PRO A 228 -10.16 8.14 -31.75
N ARG A 229 -9.67 9.22 -31.13
CA ARG A 229 -10.50 10.41 -30.86
C ARG A 229 -10.83 11.14 -32.17
N PRO A 230 -12.11 11.48 -32.42
CA PRO A 230 -12.45 12.33 -33.54
C PRO A 230 -11.93 13.76 -33.29
N ALA A 231 -11.26 14.33 -34.29
CA ALA A 231 -10.81 15.72 -34.26
C ALA A 231 -11.99 16.69 -34.14
N SER A 232 -11.78 17.81 -33.45
CA SER A 232 -12.77 18.90 -33.34
C SER A 232 -13.01 19.58 -34.68
N ASP A 233 -14.16 20.24 -34.81
CA ASP A 233 -14.52 20.96 -36.05
C ASP A 233 -13.57 22.13 -36.35
N LEU A 234 -12.89 22.67 -35.33
CA LEU A 234 -11.82 23.65 -35.54
C LEU A 234 -10.60 23.02 -36.19
N VAL A 235 -10.15 21.86 -35.69
CA VAL A 235 -8.99 21.13 -36.24
C VAL A 235 -9.27 20.70 -37.68
N LYS A 236 -10.48 20.19 -37.97
CA LYS A 236 -10.87 19.81 -39.33
C LYS A 236 -10.83 21.00 -40.30
N ARG A 237 -11.48 22.12 -39.95
CA ARG A 237 -11.48 23.34 -40.77
C ARG A 237 -10.08 23.86 -41.05
N LEU A 238 -9.24 23.97 -40.02
CA LEU A 238 -7.86 24.46 -40.18
C LEU A 238 -6.99 23.50 -40.99
N ASN A 239 -7.27 22.19 -40.95
CA ASN A 239 -6.59 21.20 -41.76
C ASN A 239 -7.04 21.26 -43.24
N ASP A 240 -8.32 21.56 -43.50
CA ASP A 240 -8.85 21.73 -44.85
C ASP A 240 -8.37 23.04 -45.52
N GLU A 241 -7.97 24.03 -44.71
CA GLU A 241 -7.39 25.31 -45.17
C GLU A 241 -5.92 25.21 -45.58
N GLN A 242 -5.26 24.05 -45.40
CA GLN A 242 -3.82 23.89 -45.64
C GLN A 242 -3.53 22.68 -46.54
N ASP A 243 -2.56 22.83 -47.45
CA ASP A 243 -2.09 21.73 -48.32
C ASP A 243 -1.15 20.75 -47.59
N ARG A 244 -0.69 21.09 -46.38
CA ARG A 244 0.22 20.29 -45.55
C ARG A 244 -0.48 19.83 -44.26
N PRO A 245 -0.03 18.72 -43.63
CA PRO A 245 -0.61 18.26 -42.37
C PRO A 245 -0.52 19.32 -41.27
N LEU A 246 -1.64 19.60 -40.60
CA LEU A 246 -1.70 20.60 -39.53
C LEU A 246 -0.78 20.24 -38.35
N THR A 247 0.17 21.13 -38.02
CA THR A 247 1.03 20.98 -36.83
C THR A 247 0.41 21.61 -35.59
N VAL A 248 0.95 21.28 -34.41
CA VAL A 248 0.52 21.87 -33.14
C VAL A 248 0.74 23.38 -33.12
N ALA A 249 1.86 23.87 -33.69
CA ALA A 249 2.12 25.29 -33.88
C ALA A 249 1.10 25.95 -34.81
N ASP A 250 0.81 25.35 -35.97
CA ASP A 250 -0.19 25.85 -36.91
C ASP A 250 -1.59 25.94 -36.27
N LEU A 251 -1.94 25.00 -35.39
CA LEU A 251 -3.21 25.00 -34.65
C LEU A 251 -3.29 26.15 -33.65
N ILE A 252 -2.21 26.47 -32.94
CA ILE A 252 -2.15 27.60 -32.00
C ILE A 252 -2.31 28.92 -32.76
N ASP A 253 -1.61 29.08 -33.88
CA ASP A 253 -1.68 30.31 -34.67
C ASP A 253 -3.01 30.44 -35.44
N GLY A 254 -3.59 29.32 -35.90
CA GLY A 254 -4.94 29.26 -36.43
C GLY A 254 -6.00 29.67 -35.40
N ALA A 255 -5.92 29.15 -34.18
CA ALA A 255 -6.84 29.52 -33.10
C ALA A 255 -6.77 31.02 -32.75
N ARG A 256 -5.56 31.60 -32.74
CA ARG A 256 -5.37 33.05 -32.55
C ARG A 256 -6.04 33.87 -33.67
N ARG A 257 -5.91 33.43 -34.92
CA ARG A 257 -6.56 34.07 -36.09
C ARG A 257 -8.09 34.04 -36.00
N HIS A 258 -8.65 33.03 -35.34
CA HIS A 258 -10.10 32.93 -35.08
C HIS A 258 -10.54 33.51 -33.72
N HIS A 259 -9.71 34.36 -33.08
CA HIS A 259 -9.99 35.00 -31.80
C HIS A 259 -10.32 34.03 -30.64
N ILE A 260 -9.75 32.82 -30.68
CA ILE A 260 -9.87 31.85 -29.58
C ILE A 260 -8.75 32.12 -28.57
N ASP A 261 -9.12 32.26 -27.30
CA ASP A 261 -8.15 32.49 -26.23
C ASP A 261 -7.26 31.25 -26.01
N SER A 262 -6.02 31.32 -26.49
CA SER A 262 -5.01 30.27 -26.34
C SER A 262 -4.61 30.00 -24.88
N THR A 263 -4.91 30.92 -23.94
CA THR A 263 -4.66 30.73 -22.50
C THR A 263 -5.77 29.95 -21.80
N ALA A 264 -7.00 30.00 -22.32
CA ALA A 264 -8.12 29.16 -21.90
C ALA A 264 -8.02 27.71 -22.46
N GLY A 265 -7.18 27.51 -23.47
CA GLY A 265 -6.90 26.22 -24.10
C GLY A 265 -7.71 25.97 -25.37
N ILE A 266 -7.10 25.31 -26.36
CA ILE A 266 -7.68 25.04 -27.67
C ILE A 266 -8.19 23.60 -27.71
N GLN A 267 -9.49 23.41 -27.96
CA GLN A 267 -10.09 22.08 -28.01
C GLN A 267 -9.66 21.33 -29.28
N MET A 268 -8.82 20.29 -29.12
CA MET A 268 -8.36 19.45 -30.23
C MET A 268 -9.35 18.32 -30.55
N ALA A 269 -9.97 17.76 -29.51
CA ALA A 269 -10.99 16.72 -29.58
C ALA A 269 -11.87 16.77 -28.31
N SER A 270 -12.90 15.93 -28.22
CA SER A 270 -13.69 15.79 -26.99
C SER A 270 -12.77 15.47 -25.80
N GLY A 271 -12.82 16.28 -24.74
CA GLY A 271 -12.00 16.11 -23.53
C GLY A 271 -10.49 16.31 -23.69
N ALA A 272 -10.00 16.73 -24.87
CA ALA A 272 -8.58 16.96 -25.15
C ALA A 272 -8.32 18.43 -25.51
N THR A 273 -7.58 19.13 -24.65
CA THR A 273 -7.34 20.57 -24.78
C THR A 273 -5.85 20.87 -24.88
N LEU A 274 -5.42 21.53 -25.95
CA LEU A 274 -4.07 22.03 -26.11
C LEU A 274 -3.88 23.32 -25.31
N VAL A 275 -2.83 23.39 -24.51
CA VAL A 275 -2.43 24.59 -23.77
C VAL A 275 -0.99 24.95 -24.06
N ALA A 276 -0.74 26.25 -24.22
CA ALA A 276 0.61 26.82 -24.30
C ALA A 276 0.99 27.38 -22.93
N GLY A 277 2.02 26.82 -22.29
CA GLY A 277 2.52 27.32 -21.01
C GLY A 277 3.22 28.67 -21.14
N THR A 278 3.25 29.44 -20.04
CA THR A 278 3.91 30.75 -19.97
C THR A 278 5.41 30.74 -20.25
N GLY A 279 6.05 29.55 -20.22
CA GLY A 279 7.46 29.33 -20.56
C GLY A 279 7.72 28.72 -21.94
N GLY A 280 6.75 28.77 -22.87
CA GLY A 280 6.93 28.31 -24.26
C GLY A 280 6.71 26.81 -24.53
N GLY A 281 6.49 25.99 -23.49
CA GLY A 281 6.18 24.57 -23.65
C GLY A 281 4.70 24.30 -23.94
N THR A 282 4.41 23.57 -25.02
CA THR A 282 3.07 23.10 -25.40
C THR A 282 2.73 21.76 -24.73
N ALA A 283 1.49 21.63 -24.26
CA ALA A 283 1.01 20.40 -23.67
C ALA A 283 -0.47 20.17 -23.97
N VAL A 284 -0.89 18.90 -24.03
CA VAL A 284 -2.28 18.52 -24.15
C VAL A 284 -2.80 18.05 -22.79
N LEU A 285 -3.93 18.61 -22.37
CA LEU A 285 -4.65 18.27 -21.14
C LEU A 285 -5.80 17.32 -21.49
N VAL A 286 -5.77 16.10 -20.94
CA VAL A 286 -6.82 15.08 -21.11
C VAL A 286 -6.99 14.31 -19.81
N ASP A 287 -8.23 14.13 -19.33
CA ASP A 287 -8.57 13.34 -18.14
C ASP A 287 -7.75 13.67 -16.86
N GLY A 288 -7.31 14.94 -16.75
CA GLY A 288 -6.48 15.45 -15.65
C GLY A 288 -4.98 15.14 -15.78
N VAL A 289 -4.53 14.60 -16.91
CA VAL A 289 -3.11 14.37 -17.25
C VAL A 289 -2.62 15.49 -18.16
N ARG A 290 -1.38 15.94 -17.94
CA ARG A 290 -0.69 16.91 -18.79
C ARG A 290 0.39 16.20 -19.61
N LEU A 291 0.16 16.07 -20.90
CA LEU A 291 1.05 15.41 -21.85
C LEU A 291 1.88 16.44 -22.61
N PRO A 292 3.22 16.47 -22.47
CA PRO A 292 4.06 17.40 -23.23
C PRO A 292 4.04 17.01 -24.71
N VAL A 293 3.90 18.00 -25.59
CA VAL A 293 3.85 17.80 -27.04
C VAL A 293 4.80 18.79 -27.70
N ASP A 294 5.53 18.34 -28.72
CA ASP A 294 6.38 19.20 -29.54
C ASP A 294 5.53 20.11 -30.45
N PRO A 295 5.80 21.42 -30.55
CA PRO A 295 5.14 22.32 -31.49
C PRO A 295 5.13 21.83 -32.94
N ASP A 296 6.16 21.10 -33.37
CA ASP A 296 6.28 20.60 -34.76
C ASP A 296 5.53 19.28 -34.99
N ALA A 297 4.96 18.68 -33.93
CA ALA A 297 4.21 17.44 -34.05
C ALA A 297 2.92 17.65 -34.87
N ARG A 298 2.56 16.68 -35.70
CA ARG A 298 1.30 16.68 -36.45
C ARG A 298 0.13 16.45 -35.50
N VAL A 299 -0.90 17.29 -35.59
CA VAL A 299 -2.11 17.19 -34.74
C VAL A 299 -2.78 15.83 -34.89
N ALA A 300 -2.81 15.27 -36.10
CA ALA A 300 -3.35 13.95 -36.35
C ALA A 300 -2.61 12.84 -35.59
N ASP A 301 -1.27 12.90 -35.54
CA ASP A 301 -0.44 11.91 -34.83
C ASP A 301 -0.59 12.04 -33.31
N VAL A 302 -0.72 13.28 -32.82
CA VAL A 302 -0.99 13.57 -31.41
C VAL A 302 -2.36 13.04 -31.00
N LEU A 303 -3.41 13.28 -31.79
CA LEU A 303 -4.75 12.77 -31.51
C LEU A 303 -4.83 11.24 -31.65
N ALA A 304 -4.13 10.65 -32.61
CA ALA A 304 -4.04 9.19 -32.77
C ALA A 304 -3.35 8.49 -31.58
N ARG A 305 -2.55 9.25 -30.81
CA ARG A 305 -1.89 8.81 -29.57
C ARG A 305 -2.73 9.08 -28.31
N ILE A 306 -3.90 9.72 -28.45
CA ILE A 306 -4.81 10.03 -27.34
C ILE A 306 -6.13 9.28 -27.58
N PRO A 307 -6.26 8.02 -27.10
CA PRO A 307 -7.46 7.22 -27.26
C PRO A 307 -8.66 7.85 -26.55
N ASP A 308 -9.85 7.69 -27.14
CA ASP A 308 -11.12 7.78 -26.43
C ASP A 308 -11.45 6.42 -25.86
N VAL A 309 -11.87 6.36 -24.61
CA VAL A 309 -12.26 5.10 -23.97
C VAL A 309 -13.72 5.23 -23.58
N ASP A 310 -14.56 4.69 -24.45
CA ASP A 310 -16.00 4.73 -24.26
C ASP A 310 -16.47 3.53 -23.43
N PHE A 311 -16.68 3.77 -22.14
CA PHE A 311 -17.24 2.79 -21.23
C PHE A 311 -18.78 2.69 -21.31
N GLU A 312 -19.45 3.68 -21.91
CA GLU A 312 -20.90 3.76 -21.93
C GLU A 312 -21.51 2.94 -23.08
N HIS A 313 -20.83 2.87 -24.22
CA HIS A 313 -21.30 2.07 -25.37
C HIS A 313 -20.76 0.63 -25.36
N PHE A 314 -19.77 0.31 -24.52
CA PHE A 314 -19.29 -1.06 -24.27
C PHE A 314 -20.22 -1.88 -23.35
N THR A 315 -21.54 -1.71 -23.51
CA THR A 315 -22.57 -2.40 -22.70
C THR A 315 -22.82 -3.85 -23.11
N ARG A 316 -22.21 -4.32 -24.21
CA ARG A 316 -22.33 -5.70 -24.68
C ARG A 316 -20.96 -6.37 -24.63
N VAL A 317 -20.71 -7.10 -23.55
CA VAL A 317 -19.86 -8.29 -23.62
C VAL A 317 -20.38 -9.10 -24.81
N PRO A 318 -19.54 -9.50 -25.79
CA PRO A 318 -19.97 -10.38 -26.86
C PRO A 318 -20.72 -11.55 -26.21
N ALA A 319 -21.97 -11.77 -26.59
CA ALA A 319 -22.76 -12.90 -26.10
C ALA A 319 -22.17 -14.27 -26.53
N GLY A 320 -21.00 -14.27 -27.17
CA GLY A 320 -20.22 -15.45 -27.52
C GLY A 320 -19.37 -15.91 -26.35
N ALA A 321 -19.78 -17.04 -25.77
CA ALA A 321 -19.02 -17.92 -24.89
C ALA A 321 -18.59 -17.34 -23.53
N ASN A 322 -19.29 -17.82 -22.49
CA ASN A 322 -18.78 -18.03 -21.13
C ASN A 322 -18.74 -16.77 -20.25
N ALA A 323 -19.88 -16.46 -19.63
CA ALA A 323 -19.95 -15.50 -18.53
C ALA A 323 -19.26 -16.08 -17.27
N SER A 324 -17.95 -15.91 -17.15
CA SER A 324 -17.24 -16.06 -15.89
C SER A 324 -17.71 -14.98 -14.89
N GLY A 325 -17.65 -15.28 -13.59
CA GLY A 325 -17.94 -14.28 -12.54
C GLY A 325 -17.07 -13.03 -12.68
N LEU A 326 -15.85 -13.21 -13.19
CA LEU A 326 -14.87 -12.17 -13.53
C LEU A 326 -15.39 -11.17 -14.57
N ASN A 327 -15.87 -11.64 -15.72
CA ASN A 327 -16.40 -10.77 -16.77
C ASN A 327 -17.57 -9.90 -16.27
N THR A 328 -18.37 -10.44 -15.34
CA THR A 328 -19.51 -9.73 -14.75
C THR A 328 -19.07 -8.68 -13.72
N ALA A 329 -18.05 -8.96 -12.90
CA ALA A 329 -17.46 -8.03 -11.94
C ALA A 329 -16.65 -6.91 -12.62
N VAL A 330 -15.88 -7.26 -13.66
CA VAL A 330 -15.20 -6.27 -14.50
C VAL A 330 -16.22 -5.35 -15.17
N GLN A 331 -17.32 -5.90 -15.68
CA GLN A 331 -18.41 -5.11 -16.25
C GLN A 331 -19.09 -4.18 -15.23
N SER A 332 -19.29 -4.62 -13.98
CA SER A 332 -19.85 -3.73 -12.93
C SER A 332 -18.90 -2.60 -12.57
N MET A 333 -17.59 -2.81 -12.65
CA MET A 333 -16.58 -1.76 -12.47
C MET A 333 -16.51 -0.80 -13.68
N LEU A 334 -16.76 -1.28 -14.90
CA LEU A 334 -16.79 -0.49 -16.13
C LEU A 334 -18.07 0.36 -16.29
N VAL A 335 -19.22 -0.15 -15.85
CA VAL A 335 -20.53 0.51 -16.01
C VAL A 335 -21.03 1.12 -14.69
N GLY A 336 -20.41 0.76 -13.57
CA GLY A 336 -20.81 1.19 -12.23
C GLY A 336 -20.65 2.69 -11.99
N LYS A 337 -21.59 3.26 -11.23
CA LYS A 337 -21.59 4.67 -10.82
C LYS A 337 -21.00 4.90 -9.42
N SER A 338 -20.42 3.87 -8.78
CA SER A 338 -19.80 4.03 -7.45
C SER A 338 -18.53 4.88 -7.53
N PRO A 339 -18.14 5.59 -6.45
CA PRO A 339 -16.87 6.33 -6.39
C PRO A 339 -15.67 5.43 -6.72
N ARG A 340 -15.64 4.19 -6.19
CA ARG A 340 -14.62 3.19 -6.53
C ARG A 340 -14.60 2.84 -8.03
N ALA A 341 -15.75 2.59 -8.65
CA ALA A 341 -15.83 2.29 -10.09
C ALA A 341 -15.43 3.50 -10.94
N GLN A 342 -15.82 4.72 -10.55
CA GLN A 342 -15.38 5.95 -11.22
C GLN A 342 -13.87 6.16 -11.11
N SER A 343 -13.30 5.98 -9.91
CA SER A 343 -11.85 6.05 -9.65
C SER A 343 -11.09 5.04 -10.51
N MET A 344 -11.55 3.78 -10.55
CA MET A 344 -10.93 2.72 -11.35
C MET A 344 -11.03 2.98 -12.86
N ARG A 345 -12.16 3.47 -13.37
CA ARG A 345 -12.32 3.83 -14.79
C ARG A 345 -11.41 4.97 -15.19
N LEU A 346 -11.30 5.98 -14.33
CA LEU A 346 -10.41 7.11 -14.55
C LEU A 346 -8.94 6.68 -14.50
N ALA A 347 -8.56 5.81 -13.56
CA ALA A 347 -7.22 5.22 -13.51
C ALA A 347 -6.91 4.35 -14.74
N ALA A 348 -7.85 3.50 -15.17
CA ALA A 348 -7.69 2.66 -16.37
C ALA A 348 -7.56 3.51 -17.64
N ARG A 349 -8.40 4.55 -17.79
CA ARG A 349 -8.30 5.55 -18.88
C ARG A 349 -6.93 6.20 -18.95
N ARG A 350 -6.44 6.70 -17.81
CA ARG A 350 -5.12 7.32 -17.71
C ARG A 350 -4.00 6.37 -18.08
N ARG A 351 -4.05 5.13 -17.59
CA ARG A 351 -3.05 4.10 -17.90
C ARG A 351 -2.98 3.79 -19.39
N ILE A 352 -4.13 3.67 -20.05
CA ILE A 352 -4.18 3.44 -21.50
C ILE A 352 -3.67 4.66 -22.26
N LEU A 353 -4.05 5.86 -21.84
CA LEU A 353 -3.61 7.12 -22.42
C LEU A 353 -2.09 7.30 -22.32
N GLU A 354 -1.48 7.08 -21.15
CA GLU A 354 -0.02 7.16 -20.99
C GLU A 354 0.69 6.10 -21.84
N ARG A 355 0.17 4.86 -21.86
CA ARG A 355 0.74 3.75 -22.63
C ARG A 355 0.71 3.99 -24.14
N THR A 356 -0.38 4.57 -24.64
CA THR A 356 -0.57 4.86 -26.06
C THR A 356 0.19 6.12 -26.48
N PHE A 357 0.26 7.13 -25.60
CA PHE A 357 0.95 8.38 -25.88
C PHE A 357 2.47 8.21 -25.96
N TYR A 358 3.07 7.52 -24.99
CA TYR A 358 4.51 7.21 -24.95
C TYR A 358 4.88 5.95 -25.73
N GLY A 359 3.91 5.28 -26.36
CA GLY A 359 4.13 4.11 -27.19
C GLY A 359 4.66 4.44 -28.59
N ASP A 360 5.19 3.41 -29.26
CA ASP A 360 5.80 3.56 -30.58
C ASP A 360 4.78 3.61 -31.74
N THR A 361 3.54 3.15 -31.51
CA THR A 361 2.52 3.02 -32.57
C THR A 361 1.24 3.82 -32.25
N PRO A 362 0.86 4.80 -33.10
CA PRO A 362 -0.41 5.52 -32.97
C PRO A 362 -1.61 4.61 -33.31
N MET A 363 -2.79 4.89 -32.72
CA MET A 363 -4.02 4.18 -33.07
C MET A 363 -4.62 4.75 -34.36
N GLY A 364 -4.98 3.88 -35.30
CA GLY A 364 -5.58 4.30 -36.57
C GLY A 364 -6.62 3.31 -37.08
N TYR A 365 -7.34 3.73 -38.12
CA TYR A 365 -8.24 2.88 -38.90
C TYR A 365 -7.59 2.55 -40.25
N THR A 366 -7.72 1.32 -40.71
CA THR A 366 -7.48 0.87 -42.09
C THR A 366 -8.80 0.53 -42.75
N ALA A 367 -8.98 0.87 -44.02
CA ALA A 367 -10.13 0.36 -44.77
C ALA A 367 -9.87 -1.08 -45.22
N ASP A 368 -10.84 -1.96 -45.05
CA ASP A 368 -10.82 -3.28 -45.69
C ASP A 368 -11.12 -3.17 -47.20
N ALA A 369 -11.05 -4.30 -47.91
CA ALA A 369 -11.30 -4.36 -49.35
C ALA A 369 -12.71 -3.90 -49.77
N SER A 370 -13.66 -3.84 -48.82
CA SER A 370 -15.02 -3.31 -49.02
C SER A 370 -15.17 -1.83 -48.66
N GLY A 371 -14.10 -1.17 -48.23
CA GLY A 371 -14.12 0.23 -47.81
C GLY A 371 -14.65 0.45 -46.38
N SER A 372 -14.94 -0.61 -45.62
CA SER A 372 -15.27 -0.46 -44.20
C SER A 372 -14.01 -0.14 -43.40
N ALA A 373 -14.08 0.92 -42.60
CA ALA A 373 -13.03 1.28 -41.66
C ALA A 373 -12.93 0.20 -40.56
N GLN A 374 -11.85 -0.57 -40.58
CA GLN A 374 -11.45 -1.47 -39.51
C GLN A 374 -10.36 -0.79 -38.68
N LEU A 375 -10.46 -0.85 -37.36
CA LEU A 375 -9.38 -0.40 -36.49
C LEU A 375 -8.14 -1.26 -36.79
N LEU A 376 -6.95 -0.66 -36.93
CA LEU A 376 -5.70 -1.39 -37.17
C LEU A 376 -5.49 -2.43 -36.07
N ALA A 377 -5.92 -3.67 -36.34
CA ALA A 377 -5.80 -4.79 -35.43
C ALA A 377 -4.38 -5.33 -35.52
N GLY A 378 -3.43 -4.66 -34.88
CA GLY A 378 -2.05 -5.10 -35.00
C GLY A 378 -1.06 -4.30 -34.18
N LYS A 379 -1.00 -4.58 -32.87
CA LYS A 379 0.17 -4.53 -31.96
C LYS A 379 -0.18 -4.12 -30.52
N ALA A 380 -1.35 -3.53 -30.28
CA ALA A 380 -1.79 -3.18 -28.92
C ALA A 380 -2.04 -4.42 -28.03
N ARG A 381 -2.53 -5.56 -28.57
CA ARG A 381 -2.78 -6.79 -27.80
C ARG A 381 -1.56 -7.74 -27.67
N ALA A 382 -0.67 -7.80 -28.66
CA ALA A 382 0.32 -8.88 -28.75
C ALA A 382 1.71 -8.55 -28.17
N HIS A 383 2.19 -7.29 -28.25
CA HIS A 383 3.55 -6.94 -27.79
C HIS A 383 3.61 -6.40 -26.36
N THR A 384 2.47 -6.27 -25.72
CA THR A 384 2.30 -5.26 -24.69
C THR A 384 2.02 -5.88 -23.31
N ALA A 385 1.58 -7.15 -23.26
CA ALA A 385 1.50 -7.98 -22.05
C ALA A 385 2.86 -8.63 -21.69
N ALA A 386 3.57 -9.22 -22.68
CA ALA A 386 4.80 -9.97 -22.42
C ALA A 386 6.05 -9.08 -22.17
N ALA A 387 6.18 -7.93 -22.84
CA ALA A 387 7.36 -7.07 -22.70
C ALA A 387 7.36 -6.20 -21.43
N LEU A 388 6.20 -5.99 -20.79
CA LEU A 388 6.05 -5.15 -19.60
C LEU A 388 5.83 -5.92 -18.30
N ALA A 389 5.49 -7.21 -18.34
CA ALA A 389 5.64 -8.10 -17.18
C ALA A 389 7.10 -8.13 -16.68
N SER A 390 8.07 -7.74 -17.52
CA SER A 390 9.50 -7.66 -17.21
C SER A 390 10.01 -6.30 -16.73
N ARG A 391 9.16 -5.25 -16.67
CA ARG A 391 9.58 -3.92 -16.19
C ARG A 391 9.00 -3.67 -14.79
N PRO A 392 9.83 -3.36 -13.78
CA PRO A 392 9.33 -3.00 -12.47
C PRO A 392 8.39 -1.79 -12.59
N HIS A 393 7.33 -1.79 -11.79
CA HIS A 393 6.26 -0.78 -11.69
C HIS A 393 6.79 0.62 -11.29
N SER A 394 7.65 1.20 -12.11
CA SER A 394 8.37 2.44 -11.80
C SER A 394 8.27 3.43 -12.97
N SER A 395 7.15 4.13 -13.07
CA SER A 395 7.18 5.52 -13.52
C SER A 395 5.93 6.28 -13.08
N ARG A 396 6.08 7.02 -11.98
CA ARG A 396 5.40 8.29 -11.64
C ARG A 396 3.92 8.31 -11.24
N HIS A 397 3.15 7.21 -11.27
CA HIS A 397 1.76 7.21 -10.75
C HIS A 397 1.42 6.20 -9.64
N GLY A 398 2.42 5.50 -9.08
CA GLY A 398 2.26 4.65 -7.89
C GLY A 398 1.92 5.38 -6.58
N VAL A 399 1.46 6.63 -6.62
CA VAL A 399 1.18 7.43 -5.42
C VAL A 399 -0.31 7.65 -5.19
N ASP A 400 -1.19 7.57 -6.21
CA ASP A 400 -2.61 7.94 -6.03
C ASP A 400 -3.59 6.75 -6.05
N THR A 401 -3.36 5.73 -6.90
CA THR A 401 -4.15 4.49 -6.89
C THR A 401 -3.71 3.55 -5.77
N GLU A 402 -2.40 3.43 -5.54
CA GLU A 402 -1.88 2.83 -4.31
C GLU A 402 -2.40 3.62 -3.11
N ALA A 403 -2.40 4.96 -3.11
CA ALA A 403 -2.88 5.72 -1.95
C ALA A 403 -4.35 5.49 -1.59
N GLN A 404 -5.28 5.16 -2.48
CA GLN A 404 -6.68 4.97 -2.05
C GLN A 404 -6.93 3.60 -1.41
N THR A 405 -6.32 2.53 -1.91
CA THR A 405 -6.41 1.19 -1.30
C THR A 405 -5.48 1.06 -0.10
N THR A 406 -4.25 1.56 -0.20
CA THR A 406 -3.30 1.61 0.94
C THR A 406 -3.75 2.54 2.06
N ARG A 407 -4.62 3.54 1.81
CA ARG A 407 -5.17 4.41 2.87
C ARG A 407 -5.94 3.63 3.95
N ILE A 408 -6.78 2.67 3.55
CA ILE A 408 -7.56 1.86 4.51
C ILE A 408 -6.71 0.68 4.99
N GLU A 409 -5.97 0.05 4.09
CA GLU A 409 -5.19 -1.16 4.38
C GLU A 409 -3.94 -0.89 5.24
N GLY A 410 -3.28 0.27 5.08
CA GLY A 410 -2.18 0.70 5.94
C GLY A 410 -2.61 0.90 7.39
N PHE A 411 -3.84 1.41 7.61
CA PHE A 411 -4.41 1.46 8.96
C PHE A 411 -4.70 0.08 9.51
N ASP A 412 -5.32 -0.80 8.74
CA ASP A 412 -5.64 -2.16 9.17
C ASP A 412 -4.37 -2.93 9.52
N LEU A 413 -3.37 -2.89 8.64
CA LEU A 413 -2.06 -3.49 8.85
C LEU A 413 -1.36 -2.92 10.09
N SER A 414 -1.28 -1.59 10.21
CA SER A 414 -0.65 -0.97 11.38
C SER A 414 -1.35 -1.37 12.70
N ARG A 415 -2.67 -1.56 12.67
CA ARG A 415 -3.45 -2.06 13.82
C ARG A 415 -3.15 -3.52 14.10
N HIS A 416 -3.15 -4.40 13.09
CA HIS A 416 -2.78 -5.80 13.27
C HIS A 416 -1.36 -5.94 13.85
N LEU A 417 -0.38 -5.22 13.30
CA LEU A 417 1.00 -5.22 13.79
C LEU A 417 1.10 -4.68 15.23
N ARG A 418 0.28 -3.70 15.61
CA ARG A 418 0.21 -3.22 17.00
C ARG A 418 -0.27 -4.32 17.95
N PHE A 419 -1.31 -5.09 17.59
CA PHE A 419 -1.81 -6.19 18.42
C PHE A 419 -0.83 -7.37 18.46
N ALA A 420 -0.18 -7.69 17.34
CA ALA A 420 0.91 -8.67 17.27
C ALA A 420 2.04 -8.33 18.24
N ARG A 421 2.47 -7.07 18.25
CA ARG A 421 3.49 -6.57 19.18
C ARG A 421 3.03 -6.60 20.63
N ALA A 422 1.77 -6.25 20.90
CA ALA A 422 1.22 -6.34 22.24
C ALA A 422 1.22 -7.80 22.76
N ALA A 423 0.84 -8.76 21.92
CA ALA A 423 0.89 -10.19 22.25
C ALA A 423 2.32 -10.64 22.60
N ARG A 424 3.31 -10.20 21.82
CA ARG A 424 4.74 -10.49 22.09
C ARG A 424 5.22 -9.87 23.38
N LYS A 425 4.82 -8.63 23.64
CA LYS A 425 5.17 -7.94 24.87
C LYS A 425 4.59 -8.65 26.09
N GLU A 426 3.32 -9.08 26.01
CA GLU A 426 2.71 -9.88 27.08
C GLU A 426 3.45 -11.20 27.27
N PHE A 427 3.81 -11.90 26.19
CA PHE A 427 4.63 -13.12 26.26
C PHE A 427 5.97 -12.88 26.97
N LEU A 428 6.71 -11.83 26.58
CA LEU A 428 7.98 -11.46 27.21
C LEU A 428 7.81 -11.13 28.70
N GLN A 429 6.69 -10.54 29.09
CA GLN A 429 6.44 -10.15 30.49
C GLN A 429 5.91 -11.28 31.37
N THR A 430 5.17 -12.24 30.80
CA THR A 430 4.42 -13.24 31.58
C THR A 430 4.95 -14.66 31.42
N LYS A 431 5.63 -14.98 30.33
CA LYS A 431 6.08 -16.34 30.00
C LYS A 431 7.58 -16.52 30.06
N VAL A 432 8.36 -15.44 29.93
CA VAL A 432 9.82 -15.51 30.04
C VAL A 432 10.22 -15.51 31.52
N PRO A 433 10.98 -16.51 31.99
CA PRO A 433 11.48 -16.54 33.35
C PRO A 433 12.31 -15.29 33.69
N PRO A 434 12.15 -14.71 34.89
CA PRO A 434 12.85 -13.47 35.27
C PRO A 434 14.38 -13.61 35.22
N GLU A 435 14.93 -14.81 35.39
CA GLU A 435 16.37 -15.08 35.31
C GLU A 435 16.94 -14.88 33.90
N LEU A 436 16.09 -14.92 32.87
CA LEU A 436 16.47 -14.63 31.49
C LEU A 436 16.31 -13.15 31.15
N LEU A 437 15.79 -12.34 32.07
CA LEU A 437 15.52 -10.92 31.87
C LEU A 437 16.63 -10.05 32.47
N THR A 438 16.92 -8.93 31.81
CA THR A 438 17.89 -7.94 32.32
C THR A 438 17.20 -6.95 33.23
N ASP A 439 17.72 -6.77 34.44
CA ASP A 439 17.33 -5.67 35.33
C ASP A 439 17.78 -4.32 34.79
N ARG A 440 16.83 -3.41 34.54
CA ARG A 440 17.11 -2.07 34.05
C ARG A 440 17.13 -1.05 35.19
N ALA A 441 18.16 -0.20 35.19
CA ALA A 441 18.19 1.00 36.02
C ALA A 441 17.02 1.94 35.70
N ALA A 442 16.45 2.57 36.74
CA ALA A 442 15.35 3.50 36.61
C ALA A 442 15.86 4.81 35.99
N GLN A 443 15.26 5.19 34.87
CA GLN A 443 15.58 6.43 34.15
C GLN A 443 14.86 7.64 34.76
N ALA A 444 15.47 8.81 34.65
CA ALA A 444 14.91 10.05 35.15
C ALA A 444 13.70 10.48 34.30
N THR A 445 12.69 11.05 34.96
CA THR A 445 11.47 11.46 34.25
C THR A 445 11.71 12.79 33.55
N LEU A 446 11.81 12.77 32.22
CA LEU A 446 12.07 13.97 31.42
C LEU A 446 10.83 14.88 31.33
N LYS A 447 11.06 16.21 31.39
CA LYS A 447 10.01 17.18 31.06
C LYS A 447 9.53 17.02 29.61
N ARG A 448 8.21 17.11 29.42
CA ARG A 448 7.54 16.88 28.11
C ARG A 448 7.74 18.01 27.09
N TYR A 449 7.82 19.26 27.53
CA TYR A 449 7.92 20.42 26.64
C TYR A 449 9.38 20.76 26.32
N ALA A 450 9.63 21.25 25.10
CA ALA A 450 10.97 21.55 24.58
C ALA A 450 11.46 22.98 24.92
N GLY A 451 10.87 23.62 25.94
CA GLY A 451 11.20 24.99 26.33
C GLY A 451 10.78 26.02 25.28
N SER A 452 11.63 27.04 25.08
CA SER A 452 11.40 28.20 24.20
C SER A 452 11.69 27.96 22.71
N VAL A 453 12.08 26.74 22.31
CA VAL A 453 12.44 26.45 20.92
C VAL A 453 11.20 26.49 20.01
N SER A 454 11.32 27.21 18.89
CA SER A 454 10.22 27.38 17.93
C SER A 454 9.72 26.04 17.38
N LYS A 455 8.47 25.98 16.93
CA LYS A 455 7.90 24.77 16.33
C LYS A 455 8.68 24.34 15.09
N ASP A 456 9.03 25.28 14.22
CA ASP A 456 9.73 24.99 12.96
C ASP A 456 11.11 24.38 13.20
N ASN A 457 11.85 24.91 14.18
CA ASN A 457 13.13 24.35 14.59
C ASN A 457 12.99 22.93 15.18
N ARG A 458 11.96 22.70 16.00
CA ARG A 458 11.67 21.38 16.56
C ARG A 458 11.32 20.36 15.47
N ASP A 459 10.51 20.75 14.50
CA ASP A 459 10.11 19.89 13.38
C ASP A 459 11.29 19.62 12.43
N ALA A 460 12.16 20.61 12.22
CA ALA A 460 13.39 20.46 11.43
C ALA A 460 14.39 19.51 12.11
N ALA A 461 14.67 19.69 13.41
CA ALA A 461 15.50 18.78 14.19
C ALA A 461 14.94 17.36 14.22
N ALA A 462 13.61 17.24 14.38
CA ALA A 462 12.90 15.96 14.33
C ALA A 462 13.12 15.22 13.01
N ARG A 463 13.05 15.92 11.86
CA ARG A 463 13.31 15.32 10.55
C ARG A 463 14.76 14.89 10.38
N ALA A 464 15.70 15.59 11.00
CA ALA A 464 17.11 15.18 11.02
C ALA A 464 17.36 13.95 11.89
N GLY A 465 16.48 13.65 12.85
CA GLY A 465 16.56 12.47 13.72
C GLY A 465 16.62 12.79 15.21
N PHE A 466 16.39 14.05 15.61
CA PHE A 466 16.55 14.51 16.99
C PHE A 466 15.27 15.11 17.54
N GLN A 467 14.82 14.59 18.68
CA GLN A 467 13.77 15.21 19.49
C GLN A 467 14.41 16.09 20.56
N ILE A 468 14.21 17.40 20.43
CA ILE A 468 14.66 18.42 21.38
C ILE A 468 13.99 18.21 22.74
N ARG A 469 14.77 18.28 23.82
CA ARG A 469 14.31 18.20 25.21
C ARG A 469 14.48 19.53 25.93
N HIS A 470 13.82 19.64 27.08
CA HIS A 470 13.96 20.82 27.93
C HIS A 470 15.40 20.96 28.42
N ARG A 471 15.95 22.18 28.41
CA ARG A 471 17.34 22.47 28.83
C ARG A 471 17.62 22.11 30.29
N SER A 472 16.60 22.05 31.14
CA SER A 472 16.75 21.63 32.55
C SER A 472 16.96 20.13 32.75
N ASN A 473 16.81 19.31 31.72
CA ASN A 473 17.03 17.87 31.82
C ASN A 473 18.54 17.61 31.72
N THR A 474 19.27 17.88 32.81
CA THR A 474 20.73 17.82 32.84
C THR A 474 21.24 16.55 33.49
N LEU A 475 22.36 16.01 32.98
CA LEU A 475 23.02 14.82 33.52
C LEU A 475 23.29 14.94 35.03
N ASP A 476 23.88 16.05 35.46
CA ASP A 476 24.34 16.23 36.85
C ASP A 476 23.17 16.34 37.84
N ALA A 477 22.02 16.88 37.41
CA ALA A 477 20.82 17.00 38.24
C ALA A 477 20.02 15.69 38.30
N ASP A 478 19.93 14.97 37.19
CA ASP A 478 19.16 13.73 37.09
C ASP A 478 19.95 12.52 37.63
N TYR A 479 21.28 12.53 37.49
CA TYR A 479 22.19 11.45 37.87
C TYR A 479 23.48 11.98 38.53
N PRO A 480 23.40 12.39 39.82
CA PRO A 480 24.56 12.92 40.54
C PRO A 480 25.74 11.94 40.54
N GLY A 481 26.94 12.44 40.26
CA GLY A 481 28.19 11.65 40.23
C GLY A 481 28.38 10.73 39.02
N ALA A 482 27.40 10.61 38.12
CA ALA A 482 27.56 9.81 36.90
C ALA A 482 28.65 10.39 35.98
N ARG A 483 28.72 11.72 35.87
CA ARG A 483 29.68 12.42 35.01
C ARG A 483 31.14 12.15 35.39
N GLU A 484 31.43 12.09 36.69
CA GLU A 484 32.78 11.84 37.22
C GLU A 484 33.24 10.39 36.97
N LYS A 485 32.30 9.45 36.91
CA LYS A 485 32.56 8.03 36.65
C LYS A 485 32.70 7.70 35.16
N LEU A 486 32.41 8.66 34.26
CA LEU A 486 32.55 8.47 32.82
C LEU A 486 34.02 8.62 32.40
N VAL A 487 34.79 7.54 32.57
CA VAL A 487 36.15 7.42 32.04
C VAL A 487 36.07 6.61 30.75
N VAL A 488 35.99 7.30 29.60
CA VAL A 488 35.74 6.68 28.29
C VAL A 488 36.75 7.20 27.28
N ASP A 489 37.38 6.27 26.57
CA ASP A 489 38.13 6.58 25.34
C ASP A 489 37.14 6.75 24.17
N TRP A 490 36.88 8.00 23.80
CA TRP A 490 35.97 8.34 22.71
C TRP A 490 36.54 8.04 21.33
N ASP A 491 37.86 7.85 21.22
CA ASP A 491 38.58 7.55 19.98
C ASP A 491 38.81 6.04 19.80
N ALA A 492 38.31 5.21 20.73
CA ALA A 492 38.35 3.77 20.61
C ALA A 492 37.62 3.30 19.34
N VAL A 493 38.32 2.51 18.52
CA VAL A 493 37.83 1.95 17.27
C VAL A 493 37.68 0.45 17.43
N THR A 494 36.47 -0.07 17.20
CA THR A 494 36.21 -1.52 17.17
C THR A 494 35.83 -1.95 15.75
N PRO A 495 36.36 -3.07 15.23
CA PRO A 495 35.92 -3.60 13.94
C PRO A 495 34.42 -3.88 13.91
N VAL A 496 33.79 -3.63 12.77
CA VAL A 496 32.37 -3.93 12.59
C VAL A 496 32.19 -5.43 12.33
N HIS A 497 31.15 -6.01 12.94
CA HIS A 497 30.87 -7.43 12.79
C HIS A 497 30.21 -7.75 11.45
N THR A 498 30.81 -8.67 10.68
CA THR A 498 30.16 -9.28 9.51
C THR A 498 29.12 -10.32 9.91
N ALA A 499 29.27 -10.91 11.09
CA ALA A 499 28.27 -11.74 11.76
C ALA A 499 28.03 -11.16 13.16
N PRO A 500 26.87 -10.56 13.44
CA PRO A 500 26.63 -9.89 14.72
C PRO A 500 26.79 -10.88 15.90
N PRO A 501 27.29 -10.47 17.07
CA PRO A 501 27.40 -11.32 18.25
C PRO A 501 26.04 -11.66 18.88
N GLY A 502 25.97 -12.79 19.60
CA GLY A 502 24.76 -13.32 20.24
C GLY A 502 23.89 -14.15 19.29
N LYS A 503 22.92 -14.90 19.83
CA LYS A 503 21.96 -15.70 19.03
C LYS A 503 20.66 -14.93 18.80
N ALA A 504 20.07 -15.07 17.62
CA ALA A 504 18.70 -14.60 17.40
C ALA A 504 17.75 -15.42 18.27
N LEU A 505 16.74 -14.77 18.82
CA LEU A 505 15.78 -15.37 19.74
C LEU A 505 14.44 -15.69 19.05
N CYS A 506 14.21 -15.10 17.89
CA CYS A 506 13.09 -15.38 17.01
C CYS A 506 13.50 -15.11 15.54
N PRO A 507 12.76 -15.64 14.56
CA PRO A 507 13.01 -15.38 13.14
C PRO A 507 13.07 -13.88 12.81
N GLU A 508 12.18 -13.05 13.36
CA GLU A 508 12.18 -11.61 13.05
C GLU A 508 13.42 -10.89 13.59
N HIS A 509 13.94 -11.34 14.72
CA HIS A 509 15.21 -10.82 15.24
C HIS A 509 16.39 -11.27 14.36
N ALA A 510 16.33 -12.46 13.77
CA ALA A 510 17.33 -12.90 12.79
C ALA A 510 17.28 -12.02 11.53
N ASP A 511 16.08 -11.75 11.00
CA ASP A 511 15.89 -10.88 9.83
C ASP A 511 16.43 -9.47 10.08
N VAL A 512 16.11 -8.88 11.24
CA VAL A 512 16.60 -7.55 11.61
C VAL A 512 18.13 -7.53 11.71
N ARG A 513 18.74 -8.63 12.18
CA ARG A 513 20.19 -8.74 12.27
C ARG A 513 20.86 -8.96 10.91
N ALA A 514 20.19 -9.61 9.97
CA ALA A 514 20.66 -9.77 8.60
C ALA A 514 20.50 -8.46 7.79
N ASP A 515 19.30 -7.90 7.75
CA ASP A 515 18.88 -6.81 6.84
C ASP A 515 18.66 -5.46 7.52
N GLY A 516 19.18 -5.28 8.73
CA GLY A 516 18.92 -4.12 9.58
C GLY A 516 19.12 -2.75 8.91
N VAL A 517 20.11 -2.62 8.01
CA VAL A 517 20.36 -1.37 7.27
C VAL A 517 19.18 -0.98 6.38
N ALA A 518 18.67 -1.93 5.60
CA ALA A 518 17.52 -1.71 4.71
C ALA A 518 16.25 -1.47 5.51
N MET A 519 16.05 -2.24 6.59
CA MET A 519 14.89 -2.07 7.48
C MET A 519 14.89 -0.71 8.17
N VAL A 520 16.03 -0.18 8.62
CA VAL A 520 16.10 1.15 9.23
C VAL A 520 15.73 2.25 8.24
N ALA A 521 16.17 2.14 6.99
CA ALA A 521 15.80 3.08 5.95
C ALA A 521 14.28 3.09 5.70
N ALA A 522 13.66 1.91 5.64
CA ALA A 522 12.22 1.76 5.47
C ALA A 522 11.42 2.27 6.70
N ALA A 523 11.79 1.85 7.91
CA ALA A 523 11.10 2.23 9.15
C ALA A 523 11.20 3.73 9.45
N ASN A 524 12.32 4.38 9.10
CA ASN A 524 12.49 5.81 9.30
C ASN A 524 11.58 6.68 8.42
N GLN A 525 11.00 6.13 7.34
CA GLN A 525 9.94 6.82 6.58
C GLN A 525 8.74 7.15 7.47
N ILE A 526 8.46 6.31 8.47
CA ILE A 526 7.39 6.50 9.45
C ILE A 526 7.93 7.24 10.66
N ALA A 527 9.00 6.72 11.28
CA ALA A 527 9.45 7.16 12.60
C ALA A 527 9.99 8.61 12.62
N ARG A 528 10.64 9.08 11.55
CA ARG A 528 11.19 10.45 11.46
C ARG A 528 10.19 11.45 10.91
N HIS A 529 9.53 11.08 9.81
CA HIS A 529 8.67 11.98 9.07
C HIS A 529 7.24 12.05 9.63
N GLY A 530 6.89 11.17 10.59
CA GLY A 530 5.54 11.12 11.15
C GLY A 530 4.50 10.89 10.06
N ARG A 531 4.87 10.19 8.98
CA ARG A 531 3.93 9.86 7.91
C ARG A 531 2.74 9.16 8.55
N ASN A 532 1.55 9.62 8.17
CA ASN A 532 0.32 8.93 8.52
C ASN A 532 0.47 7.46 8.06
N PRO A 533 0.20 6.46 8.91
CA PRO A 533 0.26 5.05 8.53
C PRO A 533 -0.48 4.73 7.23
N GLU A 534 -1.53 5.49 6.91
CA GLU A 534 -2.26 5.47 5.63
C GLU A 534 -1.40 5.69 4.37
N LEU A 535 -0.28 6.40 4.51
CA LEU A 535 0.58 6.82 3.41
C LEU A 535 1.92 6.06 3.41
N ALA A 536 2.05 5.09 4.31
CA ALA A 536 3.23 4.23 4.40
C ALA A 536 2.93 2.88 3.74
N GLY A 537 3.84 2.42 2.88
CA GLY A 537 3.74 1.09 2.30
C GLY A 537 3.88 0.00 3.36
N ALA A 538 3.30 -1.19 3.09
CA ALA A 538 3.33 -2.33 4.00
C ALA A 538 4.75 -2.70 4.47
N GLN A 539 5.74 -2.62 3.57
CA GLN A 539 7.15 -2.87 3.90
C GLN A 539 7.69 -1.93 4.98
N ALA A 540 7.33 -0.64 4.95
CA ALA A 540 7.77 0.32 5.96
C ALA A 540 7.12 0.04 7.32
N LEU A 541 5.83 -0.32 7.32
CA LEU A 541 5.08 -0.69 8.53
C LEU A 541 5.64 -1.98 9.16
N LEU A 542 5.93 -2.99 8.33
CA LEU A 542 6.54 -4.24 8.77
C LEU A 542 7.95 -4.03 9.32
N ALA A 543 8.78 -3.25 8.62
CA ALA A 543 10.12 -2.93 9.08
C ALA A 543 10.11 -2.22 10.45
N GLU A 544 9.20 -1.26 10.65
CA GLU A 544 9.02 -0.60 11.96
C GLU A 544 8.61 -1.61 13.04
N ALA A 545 7.64 -2.47 12.75
CA ALA A 545 7.15 -3.44 13.71
C ALA A 545 8.21 -4.49 14.08
N LYS A 546 8.96 -5.00 13.09
CA LYS A 546 10.07 -5.94 13.28
C LYS A 546 11.19 -5.33 14.10
N LEU A 547 11.65 -4.13 13.73
CA LEU A 547 12.69 -3.44 14.49
C LEU A 547 12.26 -3.20 15.93
N ALA A 548 11.04 -2.69 16.15
CA ALA A 548 10.56 -2.44 17.50
C ALA A 548 10.42 -3.73 18.32
N SER A 549 9.90 -4.81 17.73
CA SER A 549 9.84 -6.13 18.37
C SER A 549 11.24 -6.65 18.69
N ALA A 550 12.21 -6.50 17.78
CA ALA A 550 13.58 -6.95 17.98
C ALA A 550 14.26 -6.16 19.11
N PHE A 551 14.05 -4.84 19.22
CA PHE A 551 14.57 -4.04 20.33
C PHE A 551 13.92 -4.37 21.67
N GLU A 552 12.60 -4.63 21.69
CA GLU A 552 11.90 -5.09 22.90
C GLU A 552 12.52 -6.41 23.42
N VAL A 553 12.76 -7.36 22.52
CA VAL A 553 13.43 -8.63 22.84
C VAL A 553 14.89 -8.40 23.26
N HIS A 554 15.66 -7.65 22.47
CA HIS A 554 17.07 -7.41 22.72
C HIS A 554 17.28 -6.80 24.11
N ARG A 555 16.55 -5.73 24.44
CA ARG A 555 16.67 -5.06 25.75
C ARG A 555 16.25 -5.92 26.93
N ALA A 556 15.32 -6.85 26.71
CA ALA A 556 14.80 -7.71 27.76
C ALA A 556 15.80 -8.81 28.13
N VAL A 557 16.63 -9.32 27.22
CA VAL A 557 17.36 -10.57 27.43
C VAL A 557 18.67 -10.40 28.19
N ALA A 558 18.87 -11.18 29.26
CA ALA A 558 20.07 -11.16 30.11
C ALA A 558 21.35 -11.58 29.39
N GLY A 559 21.28 -12.61 28.54
CA GLY A 559 22.44 -13.20 27.84
C GLY A 559 22.96 -12.42 26.63
N ARG A 560 22.58 -11.15 26.47
CA ARG A 560 23.10 -10.30 25.40
C ARG A 560 24.41 -9.62 25.81
N ASP A 561 25.10 -9.06 24.81
CA ASP A 561 26.23 -8.17 25.01
C ASP A 561 25.75 -6.79 25.53
N HIS A 562 26.04 -6.48 26.79
CA HIS A 562 25.76 -5.19 27.44
C HIS A 562 26.99 -4.26 27.44
N GLU A 563 28.10 -4.65 26.82
CA GLU A 563 29.35 -3.90 26.91
C GLU A 563 29.17 -2.47 26.36
N PRO A 564 29.36 -1.43 27.20
CA PRO A 564 29.29 -0.05 26.76
C PRO A 564 30.36 0.23 25.72
N ARG A 565 29.95 0.81 24.60
CA ARG A 565 30.83 1.08 23.46
C ARG A 565 30.50 2.41 22.80
N VAL A 566 31.49 2.96 22.12
CA VAL A 566 31.34 4.20 21.36
C VAL A 566 30.87 3.87 19.94
N LEU A 567 29.69 4.38 19.60
CA LEU A 567 29.05 4.21 18.31
C LEU A 567 28.99 5.56 17.61
N THR A 568 29.55 5.65 16.41
CA THR A 568 29.58 6.91 15.66
C THR A 568 28.51 6.92 14.58
N SER A 569 27.76 8.01 14.48
CA SER A 569 26.82 8.28 13.38
C SER A 569 27.05 9.66 12.80
N THR A 570 26.66 9.86 11.55
CA THR A 570 26.60 11.19 10.94
C THR A 570 25.22 11.46 10.39
N GLN A 571 24.70 12.64 10.70
CA GLN A 571 23.41 13.12 10.24
C GLN A 571 23.59 14.50 9.61
N VAL A 572 22.60 14.94 8.84
CA VAL A 572 22.66 16.23 8.16
C VAL A 572 22.13 17.31 9.10
N VAL A 573 22.84 18.43 9.23
CA VAL A 573 22.33 19.60 9.94
C VAL A 573 21.10 20.11 9.19
N PRO A 574 19.94 20.31 9.86
CA PRO A 574 18.74 20.78 9.20
C PRO A 574 19.01 22.08 8.44
N SER A 575 18.40 22.25 7.26
CA SER A 575 18.62 23.43 6.42
C SER A 575 18.37 24.76 7.14
N VAL A 576 17.42 24.78 8.07
CA VAL A 576 17.07 25.94 8.92
C VAL A 576 18.21 26.37 9.84
N TYR A 577 19.13 25.46 10.16
CA TYR A 577 20.28 25.66 11.05
C TYR A 577 21.61 25.82 10.31
N ARG A 578 21.64 25.80 8.97
CA ARG A 578 22.88 26.01 8.20
C ARG A 578 23.39 27.44 8.39
N GLY A 579 24.66 27.59 8.77
CA GLY A 579 25.25 28.89 9.16
C GLY A 579 24.83 29.37 10.55
N ARG A 580 24.07 28.56 11.30
CA ARG A 580 23.61 28.79 12.68
C ARG A 580 23.95 27.58 13.55
N GLU A 581 25.12 27.00 13.35
CA GLU A 581 25.57 25.77 14.00
C GLU A 581 25.65 25.92 15.52
N ALA A 582 26.04 27.10 16.02
CA ALA A 582 26.06 27.39 17.46
C ALA A 582 24.64 27.36 18.08
N GLU A 583 23.64 27.87 17.37
CA GLU A 583 22.24 27.80 17.82
C GLU A 583 21.70 26.37 17.76
N PHE A 584 22.10 25.60 16.74
CA PHE A 584 21.77 24.19 16.63
C PHE A 584 22.31 23.38 17.81
N ILE A 585 23.56 23.63 18.21
CA ILE A 585 24.15 23.02 19.41
C ILE A 585 23.36 23.45 20.65
N ALA A 586 23.10 24.74 20.84
CA ALA A 586 22.39 25.23 22.03
C ALA A 586 20.95 24.71 22.16
N ASP A 587 20.26 24.47 21.04
CA ASP A 587 18.89 23.99 21.01
C ASP A 587 18.78 22.47 21.11
N VAL A 588 19.58 21.74 20.32
CA VAL A 588 19.44 20.29 20.15
C VAL A 588 20.42 19.52 21.03
N PHE A 589 21.64 20.02 21.18
CA PHE A 589 22.71 19.36 21.94
C PHE A 589 23.30 20.26 23.05
N PRO A 590 22.47 20.82 23.95
CA PRO A 590 22.99 21.66 25.02
C PRO A 590 23.94 20.83 25.88
N THR A 591 25.18 21.31 26.07
CA THR A 591 26.18 20.65 26.93
C THR A 591 25.63 20.39 28.31
N GLY A 592 25.76 19.16 28.80
CA GLY A 592 25.16 18.69 30.05
C GLY A 592 23.67 18.38 29.98
N GLY A 593 22.96 18.80 28.92
CA GLY A 593 21.54 18.56 28.71
C GLY A 593 21.23 17.21 28.06
N ALA A 594 20.04 17.08 27.49
CA ALA A 594 19.55 15.83 26.90
C ALA A 594 18.92 16.03 25.53
N PHE A 595 18.95 14.97 24.72
CA PHE A 595 18.14 14.83 23.52
C PHE A 595 17.64 13.40 23.41
N THR A 596 16.64 13.19 22.55
CA THR A 596 16.13 11.84 22.29
C THR A 596 16.19 11.55 20.80
N THR A 597 16.55 10.32 20.43
CA THR A 597 16.51 9.89 19.03
C THR A 597 15.07 9.90 18.52
N LYS A 598 14.86 10.47 17.33
CA LYS A 598 13.60 10.37 16.58
C LYS A 598 13.85 9.48 15.39
N GLY A 599 13.34 8.26 15.43
CA GLY A 599 13.67 7.19 14.47
C GLY A 599 14.90 6.40 14.86
N TYR A 600 15.11 5.30 14.15
CA TYR A 600 16.26 4.42 14.32
C TYR A 600 17.52 5.09 13.77
N THR A 601 18.65 4.89 14.45
CA THR A 601 19.93 5.47 14.06
C THR A 601 20.92 4.36 13.74
N LEU A 602 21.38 4.33 12.50
CA LEU A 602 22.48 3.47 12.07
C LEU A 602 23.80 4.08 12.50
N THR A 603 24.64 3.26 13.12
CA THR A 603 25.91 3.67 13.70
C THR A 603 27.01 2.67 13.37
N ARG A 604 28.26 3.11 13.48
CA ARG A 604 29.45 2.27 13.27
C ARG A 604 30.38 2.34 14.47
N ARG A 605 30.90 1.19 14.89
CA ARG A 605 31.93 1.08 15.95
C ARG A 605 33.33 1.45 15.48
N ASP A 606 33.59 1.37 14.18
CA ASP A 606 34.90 1.66 13.61
C ASP A 606 35.13 3.16 13.37
N GLY A 607 34.19 4.02 13.76
CA GLY A 607 34.28 5.47 13.58
C GLY A 607 34.29 5.95 12.12
N ASN A 608 34.20 5.04 11.13
CA ASN A 608 34.40 5.36 9.72
C ASN A 608 33.14 5.99 9.12
N VAL A 609 32.92 7.27 9.46
CA VAL A 609 31.77 8.05 9.05
C VAL A 609 32.17 9.43 8.54
N ARG A 610 31.63 9.83 7.38
CA ARG A 610 31.99 11.05 6.66
C ARG A 610 31.60 12.33 7.43
N GLY A 611 32.59 13.14 7.79
CA GLY A 611 32.42 14.50 8.31
C GLY A 611 32.30 15.56 7.21
N GLY A 612 32.34 16.82 7.62
CA GLY A 612 32.33 18.01 6.77
C GLY A 612 31.20 19.00 7.11
N ALA A 613 31.35 20.22 6.60
CA ALA A 613 30.38 21.30 6.77
C ALA A 613 28.93 20.88 6.52
N GLY A 614 28.03 21.29 7.41
CA GLY A 614 26.60 20.96 7.35
C GLY A 614 26.26 19.53 7.81
N ARG A 615 27.20 18.83 8.46
CA ARG A 615 26.96 17.53 9.10
C ARG A 615 27.13 17.61 10.60
N VAL A 616 26.40 16.76 11.31
CA VAL A 616 26.58 16.49 12.72
C VAL A 616 27.10 15.07 12.88
N ARG A 617 28.26 14.91 13.52
CA ARG A 617 28.83 13.62 13.92
C ARG A 617 28.53 13.43 15.39
N VAL A 618 27.73 12.41 15.70
CA VAL A 618 27.40 12.08 17.09
C VAL A 618 28.12 10.77 17.45
N ARG A 619 28.90 10.82 18.53
CA ARG A 619 29.50 9.67 19.19
C ARG A 619 28.62 9.31 20.39
N TYR A 620 27.94 8.18 20.29
CA TYR A 620 27.05 7.65 21.32
C TYR A 620 27.77 6.61 22.15
N LEU A 621 27.83 6.79 23.47
CA LEU A 621 28.24 5.76 24.40
C LEU A 621 27.00 5.02 24.90
N THR A 622 26.83 3.76 24.50
CA THR A 622 25.65 2.94 24.87
C THR A 622 25.99 1.44 24.92
N GLY A 623 25.34 0.72 25.83
CA GLY A 623 25.26 -0.76 25.84
C GLY A 623 23.94 -1.30 25.29
N ASP A 624 23.00 -0.43 24.90
CA ASP A 624 21.70 -0.78 24.32
C ASP A 624 21.71 -0.80 22.78
N ALA A 625 22.89 -0.55 22.21
CA ALA A 625 23.29 -0.79 20.83
C ALA A 625 22.94 -2.19 20.29
N MET A 626 21.93 -2.41 19.44
CA MET A 626 21.73 -3.74 18.86
C MET A 626 22.68 -3.97 17.68
N PRO A 627 23.57 -4.99 17.74
CA PRO A 627 24.47 -5.30 16.64
C PRO A 627 23.73 -5.96 15.48
N VAL A 628 23.97 -5.48 14.27
CA VAL A 628 23.47 -6.05 13.03
C VAL A 628 24.62 -6.28 12.06
N THR A 629 24.35 -6.94 10.95
CA THR A 629 25.34 -7.16 9.90
C THR A 629 25.88 -5.82 9.40
N ASN A 630 27.19 -5.61 9.55
CA ASN A 630 27.91 -4.41 9.12
C ASN A 630 27.50 -3.08 9.81
N ALA A 631 26.75 -3.10 10.92
CA ALA A 631 26.40 -1.87 11.65
C ALA A 631 25.90 -2.15 13.09
N ASP A 632 25.65 -1.08 13.85
CA ASP A 632 24.85 -1.12 15.07
C ASP A 632 23.65 -0.18 14.94
N ILE A 633 22.51 -0.61 15.45
CA ILE A 633 21.28 0.18 15.42
C ILE A 633 20.98 0.67 16.84
N ILE A 634 20.79 1.97 16.97
CA ILE A 634 20.19 2.59 18.15
C ILE A 634 18.68 2.72 17.92
N ASP A 635 17.89 2.28 18.89
CA ASP A 635 16.44 2.34 18.85
C ASP A 635 15.92 3.78 18.76
N THR A 636 14.71 3.92 18.25
CA THR A 636 13.93 5.15 18.32
C THR A 636 13.56 5.47 19.78
N ARG A 637 13.41 6.76 20.10
CA ARG A 637 13.06 7.25 21.44
C ARG A 637 14.08 6.92 22.54
N THR A 638 15.32 6.62 22.17
CA THR A 638 16.42 6.46 23.11
C THR A 638 16.93 7.84 23.54
N THR A 639 17.04 8.08 24.85
CA THR A 639 17.52 9.36 25.39
C THR A 639 19.03 9.30 25.60
N PHE A 640 19.70 10.38 25.22
CA PHE A 640 21.12 10.57 25.45
C PHE A 640 21.37 11.90 26.19
N ARG A 641 22.38 11.89 27.04
CA ARG A 641 22.91 13.05 27.76
C ARG A 641 24.15 13.56 27.07
N VAL A 642 24.19 14.86 26.78
CA VAL A 642 25.28 15.49 26.03
C VAL A 642 26.43 15.78 26.99
N ILE A 643 27.60 15.21 26.73
CA ILE A 643 28.82 15.48 27.49
C ILE A 643 29.53 16.71 26.94
N SER A 644 29.66 16.79 25.62
CA SER A 644 30.21 17.94 24.91
C SER A 644 29.61 18.04 23.51
N ALA A 645 29.55 19.26 22.99
CA ALA A 645 29.15 19.55 21.63
C ALA A 645 29.94 20.77 21.13
N GLU A 646 30.63 20.63 20.00
CA GLU A 646 31.50 21.67 19.43
C GLU A 646 31.49 21.64 17.90
N VAL A 647 31.94 22.72 17.27
CA VAL A 647 32.13 22.79 15.82
C VAL A 647 33.61 22.60 15.52
N THR A 648 33.96 21.55 14.78
CA THR A 648 35.33 21.22 14.39
C THR A 648 35.82 22.10 13.23
N VAL A 649 37.12 22.07 12.99
CA VAL A 649 37.79 22.88 11.94
C VAL A 649 37.26 22.61 10.53
N ASP A 650 36.82 21.38 10.25
CA ASP A 650 36.20 20.98 8.97
C ASP A 650 34.70 21.38 8.86
N GLY A 651 34.17 22.11 9.83
CA GLY A 651 32.78 22.58 9.90
C GLY A 651 31.78 21.52 10.36
N THR A 652 32.24 20.36 10.86
CA THR A 652 31.37 19.33 11.43
C THR A 652 30.92 19.74 12.84
N VAL A 653 29.66 19.52 13.18
CA VAL A 653 29.20 19.59 14.57
C VAL A 653 29.52 18.24 15.23
N GLU A 654 30.48 18.20 16.14
CA GLU A 654 30.88 17.00 16.87
C GLU A 654 30.21 16.95 18.24
N VAL A 655 29.49 15.86 18.52
CA VAL A 655 28.70 15.68 19.75
C VAL A 655 29.12 14.37 20.42
N ARG A 656 29.46 14.43 21.70
CA ARG A 656 29.69 13.26 22.55
C ARG A 656 28.51 13.11 23.50
N ALA A 657 27.87 11.95 23.49
CA ALA A 657 26.67 11.74 24.27
C ALA A 657 26.64 10.33 24.90
N VAL A 658 26.10 10.23 26.11
CA VAL A 658 25.96 8.98 26.87
C VAL A 658 24.50 8.58 27.01
N ASP A 659 24.21 7.29 26.88
CA ASP A 659 22.89 6.73 27.07
C ASP A 659 22.38 6.96 28.50
N ASP A 660 21.11 7.35 28.62
CA ASP A 660 20.41 7.56 29.89
C ASP A 660 20.42 6.29 30.77
N GLN A 661 20.36 5.11 30.15
CA GLN A 661 20.45 3.83 30.87
C GLN A 661 21.81 3.63 31.53
N LEU A 662 22.89 3.95 30.82
CA LEU A 662 24.25 3.81 31.33
C LEU A 662 24.52 4.85 32.42
N ALA A 663 24.08 6.09 32.22
CA ALA A 663 24.17 7.14 33.22
C ALA A 663 23.47 6.74 34.54
N ALA A 664 22.27 6.15 34.45
CA ALA A 664 21.53 5.65 35.60
C ALA A 664 22.21 4.47 36.31
N GLN A 665 22.93 3.61 35.57
CA GLN A 665 23.72 2.52 36.17
C GLN A 665 24.94 3.06 36.93
N LEU A 666 25.68 4.00 36.32
CA LEU A 666 26.86 4.62 36.93
C LEU A 666 26.51 5.44 38.18
N SER A 667 25.33 6.07 38.22
CA SER A 667 24.90 6.78 39.43
C SER A 667 24.60 5.83 40.60
N ARG A 668 24.20 4.57 40.30
CA ARG A 668 23.88 3.55 41.30
C ARG A 668 25.07 2.77 41.81
N SER A 669 26.11 2.60 40.99
CA SER A 669 27.32 1.88 41.42
C SER A 669 28.00 2.67 42.53
N THR A 670 27.82 2.26 43.78
CA THR A 670 28.60 2.81 44.90
C THR A 670 30.09 2.61 44.63
N PRO A 671 30.94 3.60 44.96
CA PRO A 671 32.38 3.53 44.73
C PRO A 671 33.03 2.33 45.39
#